data_AF-A0AAP0DF09-F1
#
_entry.id   AF-A0AAP0DF09-F1
#
_cell.length_a   1.000
_cell.length_b   1.000
_cell.length_c   1.000
_cell.angle_alpha   90.00
_cell.angle_beta   90.00
_cell.angle_gamma   90.00
#
_symmetry.space_group_name_H-M   'P 1'
#
loop_
_entity.id
_entity.type
_entity.pdbx_description
1 polymer ?
#
loop_
_entity_poly.entity_id
_entity_poly.type
_entity_poly.pdbx_seq_one_letter_code
_entity_poly.pdbx_strand_id
1 'polypeptide(L)'
;MRALLKKLESDLVQLERTVEPSWPKLVEPLEKMKDRLAVVWGAVNHLKAVKDTCEFRSAVEEIQPEKVEFDLKLGQSKPLYNAFKAIRESSDWEGLSDAQKRIVESSIKEAVLGGVALEGSKRQEFNKIQQELTKLSRKFEENVFDATKKFEKLITDKKEIEGLPATALGLAAQTASSKGHENVTAENGPWMFTLDDPSVLSVIQHARNRALREEIYRAYVTRASSGELDNTQVIEQILKLRLEKAKLLGYKNYAEVSMATKMATVSKAEALLEKLRSASWNAAVQDMEDLRQFSKSQGAPEADELTHWDISFWSERLCESKYEINEEELRPYFSLPKVMNGLFSLVKMLFGMDVEPADGSAPVWNADVRLYRIKDSSGKPVSYFYFDPYSRPAEKRGGAWMDEVVARSSRILSDDKTSIRLPIAHIVCNQMPPLGEKPSLMTFHEVKTVFHEFGHALQHMLTKQDEGLVSGIRGIEWDAIELPSQFMENWCYNRDTLMSMAKHYETGECLPEDIYQKLLAARTFRAGSLSLIHLKLATVDLELHSKYVPGGSESIFDVDRRISEKTEVIPPLLEDRFLCSFIHIFSGAYAAGYYSYKWAEVLSADAFSAFEEAGLHDEKAVRETGKRFHETILALGGGKDPLKVFVEFRGREPSPEPLLRHNGLLHCMLAELIGTYCVIFAGCGSVAVNKLYGGVTFPGVCVTWGLIVMAMIYTVGHISGAHFNPAVTVTLSLLGLCPLKEVAFYIVSQMLGSILASGTLVLIMNVTSDGFFGTTPAGSTGQSFVVEIVITFILMFVISGASNDDRAIKKHGGIVVGMTIMLNVFVGGPISGASMNPARSVGPAIVLWKFEGIWAYILGPIIGAMIGGFVYKLLKPTDKSFSDVVKRTRLSFRS
;
A
#
# COMPACT_ATOMS: atom_id res chain seq x y z
N MET A 1 -15.64 -31.32 -19.33
CA MET A 1 -15.24 -30.06 -19.97
C MET A 1 -15.34 -30.09 -21.50
N ARG A 2 -14.67 -31.00 -22.23
CA ARG A 2 -14.78 -31.13 -23.71
C ARG A 2 -16.20 -31.12 -24.26
N ALA A 3 -17.11 -31.88 -23.63
CA ALA A 3 -18.52 -31.89 -24.01
C ALA A 3 -19.21 -30.53 -23.84
N LEU A 4 -18.83 -29.76 -22.82
CA LEU A 4 -19.33 -28.40 -22.62
C LEU A 4 -18.81 -27.47 -23.72
N LEU A 5 -17.51 -27.49 -24.02
CA LEU A 5 -16.92 -26.66 -25.08
C LEU A 5 -17.58 -26.95 -26.44
N LYS A 6 -17.79 -28.23 -26.80
CA LYS A 6 -18.50 -28.60 -28.03
C LYS A 6 -19.93 -28.05 -28.09
N LYS A 7 -20.65 -28.06 -26.97
CA LYS A 7 -21.99 -27.47 -26.88
C LYS A 7 -21.93 -25.95 -27.07
N LEU A 8 -21.02 -25.27 -26.35
CA LEU A 8 -20.87 -23.83 -26.45
C LEU A 8 -20.41 -23.37 -27.84
N GLU A 9 -19.61 -24.16 -28.55
CA GLU A 9 -19.29 -23.91 -29.96
C GLU A 9 -20.53 -23.97 -30.85
N SER A 10 -21.40 -24.97 -30.65
CA SER A 10 -22.68 -25.05 -31.38
C SER A 10 -23.60 -23.86 -31.05
N ASP A 11 -23.66 -23.47 -29.78
CA ASP A 11 -24.45 -22.34 -29.32
C ASP A 11 -23.92 -21.01 -29.91
N LEU A 12 -22.59 -20.86 -30.02
CA LEU A 12 -21.94 -19.71 -30.66
C LEU A 12 -22.32 -19.61 -32.14
N VAL A 13 -22.19 -20.70 -32.90
CA VAL A 13 -22.54 -20.71 -34.33
C VAL A 13 -24.02 -20.37 -34.53
N GLN A 14 -24.89 -20.87 -33.66
CA GLN A 14 -26.32 -20.54 -33.73
C GLN A 14 -26.55 -19.06 -33.42
N LEU A 15 -25.90 -18.52 -32.38
CA LEU A 15 -26.00 -17.12 -32.01
C LEU A 15 -25.52 -16.22 -33.16
N GLU A 16 -24.35 -16.48 -33.74
CA GLU A 16 -23.80 -15.71 -34.87
C GLU A 16 -24.73 -15.69 -36.09
N ARG A 17 -25.49 -16.78 -36.34
CA ARG A 17 -26.45 -16.85 -37.45
C ARG A 17 -27.72 -16.05 -37.21
N THR A 18 -28.16 -15.94 -35.97
CA THR A 18 -29.43 -15.29 -35.59
C THR A 18 -29.24 -13.97 -34.85
N VAL A 19 -28.02 -13.45 -34.81
CA VAL A 19 -27.68 -12.25 -34.04
C VAL A 19 -28.39 -11.04 -34.64
N GLU A 20 -29.02 -10.27 -33.77
CA GLU A 20 -29.59 -8.96 -34.05
C GLU A 20 -29.11 -7.99 -32.96
N PRO A 21 -28.98 -6.68 -33.22
CA PRO A 21 -28.54 -5.70 -32.24
C PRO A 21 -29.62 -5.39 -31.20
N SER A 22 -30.04 -6.41 -30.43
CA SER A 22 -31.02 -6.31 -29.36
C SER A 22 -30.66 -7.23 -28.19
N TRP A 23 -31.13 -6.91 -26.99
CA TRP A 23 -30.83 -7.68 -25.77
C TRP A 23 -31.17 -9.19 -25.89
N PRO A 24 -32.38 -9.58 -26.36
CA PRO A 24 -32.77 -10.99 -26.44
C PRO A 24 -32.03 -11.81 -27.51
N LYS A 25 -31.46 -11.14 -28.52
CA LYS A 25 -30.80 -11.79 -29.67
C LYS A 25 -29.28 -11.67 -29.66
N LEU A 26 -28.71 -10.90 -28.73
CA LEU A 26 -27.28 -10.74 -28.56
C LEU A 26 -26.84 -10.99 -27.12
N VAL A 27 -27.31 -10.18 -26.17
CA VAL A 27 -26.75 -10.13 -24.81
C VAL A 27 -27.20 -11.32 -23.96
N GLU A 28 -28.50 -11.61 -23.92
CA GLU A 28 -29.03 -12.75 -23.17
C GLU A 28 -28.44 -14.12 -23.59
N PRO A 29 -28.37 -14.49 -24.89
CA PRO A 29 -27.74 -15.74 -25.30
C PRO A 29 -26.23 -15.74 -25.04
N LEU A 30 -25.55 -14.60 -25.21
CA LEU A 30 -24.13 -14.47 -24.89
C LEU A 30 -23.87 -14.66 -23.39
N GLU A 31 -24.69 -14.05 -22.54
CA GLU A 31 -24.61 -14.19 -21.08
C GLU A 31 -24.77 -15.65 -20.66
N LYS A 32 -25.76 -16.38 -21.19
CA LYS A 32 -25.92 -17.83 -20.93
C LYS A 32 -24.66 -18.63 -21.23
N MET A 33 -24.02 -18.34 -22.36
CA MET A 33 -22.80 -19.04 -22.79
C MET A 33 -21.61 -18.68 -21.90
N LYS A 34 -21.38 -17.38 -21.68
CA LYS A 34 -20.28 -16.88 -20.83
C LYS A 34 -20.44 -17.39 -19.40
N ASP A 35 -21.63 -17.29 -18.84
CA ASP A 35 -21.94 -17.75 -17.48
C ASP A 35 -21.70 -19.25 -17.33
N ARG A 36 -22.24 -20.08 -18.25
CA ARG A 36 -22.06 -21.53 -18.15
C ARG A 36 -20.59 -21.93 -18.17
N LEU A 37 -19.78 -21.29 -19.01
CA LEU A 37 -18.34 -21.54 -19.04
C LEU A 37 -17.66 -21.04 -17.77
N ALA A 38 -17.97 -19.80 -17.35
CA ALA A 38 -17.37 -19.18 -16.18
C ALA A 38 -17.63 -19.99 -14.89
N VAL A 39 -18.86 -20.43 -14.65
CA VAL A 39 -19.22 -21.20 -13.45
C VAL A 39 -18.53 -22.58 -13.43
N VAL A 40 -18.54 -23.29 -14.55
CA VAL A 40 -17.95 -24.64 -14.61
C VAL A 40 -16.42 -24.58 -14.56
N TRP A 41 -15.81 -23.63 -15.27
CA TRP A 41 -14.35 -23.42 -15.22
C TRP A 41 -13.90 -22.83 -13.88
N GLY A 42 -14.71 -21.96 -13.29
CA GLY A 42 -14.50 -21.41 -11.94
C GLY A 42 -14.44 -22.51 -10.89
N ALA A 43 -15.37 -23.46 -10.90
CA ALA A 43 -15.31 -24.63 -10.01
C ALA A 43 -14.03 -25.47 -10.20
N VAL A 44 -13.58 -25.66 -11.44
CA VAL A 44 -12.32 -26.38 -11.74
C VAL A 44 -11.11 -25.61 -11.20
N ASN A 45 -11.01 -24.31 -11.49
CA ASN A 45 -9.94 -23.45 -11.00
C ASN A 45 -9.94 -23.34 -9.48
N HIS A 46 -11.12 -23.26 -8.86
CA HIS A 46 -11.26 -23.21 -7.41
C HIS A 46 -10.70 -24.48 -6.76
N LEU A 47 -11.13 -25.67 -7.24
CA LEU A 47 -10.59 -26.94 -6.75
C LEU A 47 -9.08 -27.07 -6.98
N LYS A 48 -8.55 -26.57 -8.11
CA LYS A 48 -7.10 -26.50 -8.33
C LYS A 48 -6.41 -25.62 -7.27
N ALA A 49 -7.05 -24.55 -6.83
CA ALA A 49 -6.47 -23.63 -5.86
C ALA A 49 -6.55 -24.13 -4.41
N VAL A 50 -7.54 -24.96 -4.05
CA VAL A 50 -7.80 -25.36 -2.65
C VAL A 50 -7.68 -26.85 -2.35
N LYS A 51 -7.55 -27.67 -3.40
CA LYS A 51 -7.53 -29.15 -3.34
C LYS A 51 -6.75 -29.74 -4.53
N ASP A 52 -5.54 -29.21 -4.76
CA ASP A 52 -4.67 -29.62 -5.87
C ASP A 52 -4.18 -31.07 -5.74
N THR A 53 -4.13 -31.79 -6.86
CA THR A 53 -3.47 -33.10 -6.98
C THR A 53 -2.75 -33.21 -8.32
N CYS A 54 -1.76 -34.10 -8.43
CA CYS A 54 -1.01 -34.31 -9.68
C CYS A 54 -1.93 -34.69 -10.86
N GLU A 55 -2.93 -35.55 -10.60
CA GLU A 55 -3.90 -35.99 -11.60
C GLU A 55 -4.81 -34.85 -12.04
N PHE A 56 -5.29 -34.05 -11.07
CA PHE A 56 -6.16 -32.91 -11.36
C PHE A 56 -5.42 -31.83 -12.14
N ARG A 57 -4.18 -31.52 -11.73
CA ARG A 57 -3.28 -30.60 -12.44
C ARG A 57 -3.13 -31.05 -13.90
N SER A 58 -2.72 -32.29 -14.13
CA SER A 58 -2.54 -32.87 -15.48
C SER A 58 -3.81 -32.76 -16.35
N ALA A 59 -4.98 -33.04 -15.77
CA ALA A 59 -6.27 -32.93 -16.48
C ALA A 59 -6.60 -31.47 -16.86
N VAL A 60 -6.29 -30.51 -15.98
CA VAL A 60 -6.43 -29.07 -16.29
C VAL A 60 -5.48 -28.66 -17.41
N GLU A 61 -4.22 -29.15 -17.39
CA GLU A 61 -3.25 -28.83 -18.45
C GLU A 61 -3.71 -29.30 -19.82
N GLU A 62 -4.29 -30.50 -19.90
CA GLU A 62 -4.73 -31.10 -21.15
C GLU A 62 -5.88 -30.31 -21.82
N ILE A 63 -6.79 -29.76 -21.01
CA ILE A 63 -8.01 -29.10 -21.51
C ILE A 63 -7.88 -27.59 -21.67
N GLN A 64 -6.94 -26.96 -20.96
CA GLN A 64 -6.77 -25.52 -20.95
C GLN A 64 -6.56 -24.91 -22.37
N PRO A 65 -5.77 -25.53 -23.28
CA PRO A 65 -5.64 -25.01 -24.64
C PRO A 65 -6.97 -24.95 -25.41
N GLU A 66 -7.81 -25.99 -25.28
CA GLU A 66 -9.14 -26.04 -25.92
C GLU A 66 -10.06 -24.93 -25.37
N LYS A 67 -9.99 -24.68 -24.05
CA LYS A 67 -10.76 -23.60 -23.41
C LYS A 67 -10.31 -22.22 -23.90
N VAL A 68 -8.99 -21.98 -23.96
CA VAL A 68 -8.42 -20.72 -24.48
C VAL A 68 -8.78 -20.52 -25.95
N GLU A 69 -8.74 -21.58 -26.76
CA GLU A 69 -9.17 -21.51 -28.16
C GLU A 69 -10.64 -21.09 -28.27
N PHE A 70 -11.52 -21.65 -27.44
CA PHE A 70 -12.93 -21.25 -27.40
C PHE A 70 -13.11 -19.78 -26.98
N ASP A 71 -12.42 -19.33 -25.93
CA ASP A 71 -12.47 -17.92 -25.49
C ASP A 71 -12.01 -16.97 -26.61
N LEU A 72 -10.95 -17.33 -27.34
CA LEU A 72 -10.47 -16.57 -28.49
C LEU A 72 -11.50 -16.55 -29.62
N LYS A 73 -12.13 -17.69 -29.95
CA LYS A 73 -13.22 -17.75 -30.94
C LYS A 73 -14.37 -16.82 -30.56
N LEU A 74 -14.82 -16.89 -29.30
CA LEU A 74 -15.92 -16.07 -28.78
C LEU A 74 -15.57 -14.58 -28.81
N GLY A 75 -14.42 -14.19 -28.25
CA GLY A 75 -13.97 -12.80 -28.15
C GLY A 75 -13.65 -12.16 -29.52
N GLN A 76 -13.34 -12.97 -30.53
CA GLN A 76 -13.03 -12.52 -31.89
C GLN A 76 -14.18 -12.73 -32.88
N SER A 77 -15.40 -12.97 -32.38
CA SER A 77 -16.58 -13.10 -33.22
C SER A 77 -16.95 -11.74 -33.84
N LYS A 78 -16.72 -11.59 -35.15
CA LYS A 78 -17.10 -10.39 -35.90
C LYS A 78 -18.62 -10.15 -35.91
N PRO A 79 -19.49 -11.16 -36.08
CA PRO A 79 -20.94 -10.95 -35.97
C PRO A 79 -21.36 -10.30 -34.64
N LEU A 80 -20.88 -10.83 -33.52
CA LEU A 80 -21.20 -10.28 -32.19
C LEU A 80 -20.64 -8.87 -32.01
N TYR A 81 -19.39 -8.66 -32.41
CA TYR A 81 -18.74 -7.34 -32.35
C TYR A 81 -19.50 -6.28 -33.16
N ASN A 82 -19.90 -6.62 -34.39
CA ASN A 82 -20.67 -5.72 -35.24
C ASN A 82 -22.06 -5.44 -34.69
N ALA A 83 -22.71 -6.43 -34.05
CA ALA A 83 -24.00 -6.24 -33.40
C ALA A 83 -23.89 -5.28 -32.19
N PHE A 84 -22.87 -5.41 -31.34
CA PHE A 84 -22.61 -4.44 -30.26
C PHE A 84 -22.31 -3.04 -30.80
N LYS A 85 -21.50 -2.94 -31.85
CA LYS A 85 -21.26 -1.66 -32.54
C LYS A 85 -22.56 -1.03 -33.05
N ALA A 86 -23.44 -1.82 -33.67
CA ALA A 86 -24.72 -1.33 -34.15
C ALA A 86 -25.62 -0.83 -33.00
N ILE A 87 -25.61 -1.48 -31.83
CA ILE A 87 -26.28 -0.95 -30.62
C ILE A 87 -25.66 0.40 -30.22
N ARG A 88 -24.33 0.50 -30.20
CA ARG A 88 -23.62 1.73 -29.84
C ARG A 88 -23.88 2.90 -30.80
N GLU A 89 -24.06 2.59 -32.09
CA GLU A 89 -24.31 3.55 -33.18
C GLU A 89 -25.82 3.81 -33.39
N SER A 90 -26.70 3.17 -32.61
CA SER A 90 -28.15 3.30 -32.76
C SER A 90 -28.69 4.65 -32.26
N SER A 91 -29.82 5.08 -32.82
CA SER A 91 -30.56 6.26 -32.34
C SER A 91 -31.07 6.10 -30.90
N ASP A 92 -31.28 4.85 -30.47
CA ASP A 92 -31.87 4.52 -29.18
C ASP A 92 -30.81 4.38 -28.07
N TRP A 93 -29.53 4.60 -28.40
CA TRP A 93 -28.41 4.54 -27.45
C TRP A 93 -28.70 5.33 -26.17
N GLU A 94 -29.23 6.54 -26.30
CA GLU A 94 -29.51 7.38 -25.14
C GLU A 94 -30.62 6.83 -24.23
N GLY A 95 -31.51 6.00 -24.76
CA GLY A 95 -32.58 5.33 -24.00
C GLY A 95 -32.12 4.08 -23.23
N LEU A 96 -30.91 3.56 -23.49
CA LEU A 96 -30.36 2.44 -22.74
C LEU A 96 -29.97 2.85 -21.31
N SER A 97 -30.09 1.92 -20.36
CA SER A 97 -29.62 2.17 -18.99
C SER A 97 -28.10 2.28 -18.94
N ASP A 98 -27.55 2.93 -17.90
CA ASP A 98 -26.09 3.04 -17.70
C ASP A 98 -25.41 1.67 -17.71
N ALA A 99 -26.02 0.66 -17.07
CA ALA A 99 -25.49 -0.70 -17.04
C ALA A 99 -25.44 -1.33 -18.44
N GLN A 100 -26.47 -1.12 -19.25
CA GLN A 100 -26.51 -1.62 -20.64
C GLN A 100 -25.48 -0.90 -21.51
N LYS A 101 -25.34 0.43 -21.36
CA LYS A 101 -24.30 1.21 -22.04
C LYS A 101 -22.91 0.68 -21.69
N ARG A 102 -22.65 0.44 -20.40
CA ARG A 102 -21.38 -0.14 -19.91
C ARG A 102 -21.10 -1.52 -20.49
N ILE A 103 -22.08 -2.42 -20.57
CA ILE A 103 -21.93 -3.75 -21.20
C ILE A 103 -21.53 -3.62 -22.67
N VAL A 104 -22.19 -2.74 -23.42
CA VAL A 104 -21.90 -2.55 -24.85
C VAL A 104 -20.49 -1.99 -25.03
N GLU A 105 -20.12 -0.96 -24.27
CA GLU A 105 -18.79 -0.34 -24.34
C GLU A 105 -17.68 -1.31 -23.93
N SER A 106 -17.86 -2.06 -22.82
CA SER A 106 -16.89 -3.06 -22.38
C SER A 106 -16.75 -4.19 -23.39
N SER A 107 -17.86 -4.70 -23.95
CA SER A 107 -17.83 -5.77 -24.95
C SER A 107 -17.09 -5.36 -26.22
N ILE A 108 -17.30 -4.12 -26.70
CA ILE A 108 -16.56 -3.58 -27.85
C ILE A 108 -15.07 -3.47 -27.52
N LYS A 109 -14.73 -2.94 -26.34
CA LYS A 109 -13.34 -2.72 -25.91
C LYS A 109 -12.59 -4.05 -25.72
N GLU A 110 -13.22 -5.01 -25.05
CA GLU A 110 -12.71 -6.37 -24.85
C GLU A 110 -12.49 -7.09 -26.18
N ALA A 111 -13.40 -6.96 -27.14
CA ALA A 111 -13.23 -7.56 -28.47
C ALA A 111 -12.02 -6.97 -29.21
N VAL A 112 -11.83 -5.64 -29.15
CA VAL A 112 -10.66 -4.98 -29.72
C VAL A 112 -9.36 -5.46 -29.06
N LEU A 113 -9.32 -5.51 -27.72
CA LEU A 113 -8.17 -6.02 -26.97
C LEU A 113 -7.97 -7.53 -27.14
N GLY A 114 -9.02 -8.26 -27.50
CA GLY A 114 -9.02 -9.66 -27.91
C GLY A 114 -8.59 -9.88 -29.36
N GLY A 115 -8.25 -8.82 -30.09
CA GLY A 115 -7.72 -8.89 -31.45
C GLY A 115 -8.79 -9.11 -32.53
N VAL A 116 -10.06 -8.76 -32.30
CA VAL A 116 -11.15 -8.91 -33.29
C VAL A 116 -10.87 -8.19 -34.62
N ALA A 117 -10.12 -7.09 -34.56
CA ALA A 117 -9.71 -6.30 -35.72
C ALA A 117 -8.51 -6.89 -36.49
N LEU A 118 -7.83 -7.89 -35.92
CA LEU A 118 -6.69 -8.54 -36.57
C LEU A 118 -7.15 -9.57 -37.59
N GLU A 119 -6.46 -9.63 -38.73
CA GLU A 119 -6.77 -10.56 -39.82
C GLU A 119 -5.54 -11.36 -40.25
N GLY A 120 -5.77 -12.48 -40.95
CA GLY A 120 -4.72 -13.31 -41.54
C GLY A 120 -3.66 -13.76 -40.51
N SER A 121 -2.38 -13.57 -40.87
CA SER A 121 -1.23 -13.98 -40.07
C SER A 121 -1.15 -13.29 -38.70
N LYS A 122 -1.53 -12.01 -38.60
CA LYS A 122 -1.49 -11.26 -37.33
C LYS A 122 -2.43 -11.84 -36.28
N ARG A 123 -3.62 -12.29 -36.70
CA ARG A 123 -4.58 -12.96 -35.80
C ARG A 123 -4.05 -14.32 -35.33
N GLN A 124 -3.42 -15.09 -36.21
CA GLN A 124 -2.81 -16.37 -35.85
C GLN A 124 -1.65 -16.17 -34.85
N GLU A 125 -0.83 -15.15 -35.06
CA GLU A 125 0.26 -14.77 -34.14
C GLU A 125 -0.29 -14.36 -32.77
N PHE A 126 -1.29 -13.47 -32.74
CA PHE A 126 -1.97 -13.09 -31.50
C PHE A 126 -2.53 -14.29 -30.72
N ASN A 127 -3.17 -15.23 -31.41
CA ASN A 127 -3.76 -16.41 -30.79
C ASN A 127 -2.66 -17.33 -30.19
N LYS A 128 -1.55 -17.53 -30.90
CA LYS A 128 -0.39 -18.27 -30.38
C LYS A 128 0.20 -17.61 -29.15
N ILE A 129 0.35 -16.28 -29.17
CA ILE A 129 0.84 -15.51 -28.02
C ILE A 129 -0.07 -15.71 -26.80
N GLN A 130 -1.40 -15.61 -26.98
CA GLN A 130 -2.35 -15.80 -25.90
C GLN A 130 -2.29 -17.20 -25.29
N GLN A 131 -2.20 -18.25 -26.12
CA GLN A 131 -2.05 -19.63 -25.66
C GLN A 131 -0.75 -19.82 -24.85
N GLU A 132 0.38 -19.32 -25.36
CA GLU A 132 1.67 -19.48 -24.68
C GLU A 132 1.72 -18.67 -23.38
N LEU A 133 1.17 -17.45 -23.35
CA LEU A 133 1.05 -16.67 -22.10
C LEU A 133 0.25 -17.43 -21.03
N THR A 134 -0.89 -18.01 -21.39
CA THR A 134 -1.71 -18.78 -20.44
C THR A 134 -0.96 -20.01 -19.90
N LYS A 135 -0.20 -20.71 -20.76
CA LYS A 135 0.65 -21.83 -20.36
C LYS A 135 1.79 -21.39 -19.43
N LEU A 136 2.48 -20.30 -19.75
CA LEU A 136 3.60 -19.79 -18.96
C LEU A 136 3.14 -19.26 -17.59
N SER A 137 2.01 -18.55 -17.52
CA SER A 137 1.43 -18.10 -16.25
C SER A 137 1.10 -19.28 -15.33
N ARG A 138 0.56 -20.39 -15.88
CA ARG A 138 0.33 -21.61 -15.11
C ARG A 138 1.65 -22.22 -14.62
N LYS A 139 2.62 -22.39 -15.53
CA LYS A 139 3.94 -22.95 -15.18
C LYS A 139 4.64 -22.12 -14.10
N PHE A 140 4.51 -20.80 -14.16
CA PHE A 140 5.02 -19.89 -13.13
C PHE A 140 4.43 -20.20 -11.76
N GLU A 141 3.09 -20.26 -11.65
CA GLU A 141 2.38 -20.56 -10.39
C GLU A 141 2.76 -21.93 -9.84
N GLU A 142 2.81 -22.95 -10.69
CA GLU A 142 3.21 -24.32 -10.30
C GLU A 142 4.65 -24.37 -9.78
N ASN A 143 5.58 -23.70 -10.45
CA ASN A 143 6.97 -23.62 -10.01
C ASN A 143 7.08 -22.96 -8.63
N VAL A 144 6.30 -21.89 -8.35
CA VAL A 144 6.28 -21.24 -7.03
C VAL A 144 5.70 -22.17 -5.97
N PHE A 145 4.60 -22.85 -6.27
CA PHE A 145 3.97 -23.80 -5.37
C PHE A 145 4.93 -24.96 -5.03
N ASP A 146 5.52 -25.58 -6.05
CA ASP A 146 6.44 -26.70 -5.89
C ASP A 146 7.74 -26.27 -5.16
N ALA A 147 8.26 -25.06 -5.43
CA ALA A 147 9.42 -24.53 -4.72
C ALA A 147 9.13 -24.25 -3.24
N THR A 148 7.93 -23.78 -2.92
CA THR A 148 7.49 -23.54 -1.54
C THR A 148 7.35 -24.87 -0.79
N LYS A 149 6.79 -25.89 -1.44
CA LYS A 149 6.59 -27.24 -0.88
C LYS A 149 7.89 -28.03 -0.72
N LYS A 150 8.91 -27.77 -1.55
CA LYS A 150 10.17 -28.51 -1.56
C LYS A 150 11.06 -28.23 -0.34
N PHE A 151 10.96 -27.04 0.24
CA PHE A 151 11.81 -26.66 1.37
C PHE A 151 11.27 -27.25 2.68
N GLU A 152 12.14 -27.97 3.38
CA GLU A 152 11.86 -28.58 4.68
C GLU A 152 13.09 -28.41 5.57
N LYS A 153 12.93 -27.75 6.72
CA LYS A 153 13.98 -27.58 7.73
C LYS A 153 13.55 -28.28 9.02
N LEU A 154 14.06 -29.50 9.20
CA LEU A 154 13.89 -30.25 10.44
C LEU A 154 14.90 -29.75 11.48
N ILE A 155 14.40 -29.34 12.64
CA ILE A 155 15.22 -28.95 13.78
C ILE A 155 14.95 -29.89 14.95
N THR A 156 16.02 -30.48 15.49
CA THR A 156 16.00 -31.36 16.65
C THR A 156 16.62 -30.71 17.89
N ASP A 157 17.56 -29.78 17.71
CA ASP A 157 18.16 -29.03 18.82
C ASP A 157 17.25 -27.88 19.25
N LYS A 158 16.75 -27.96 20.48
CA LYS A 158 15.90 -26.94 21.10
C LYS A 158 16.58 -25.57 21.20
N LYS A 159 17.92 -25.49 21.16
CA LYS A 159 18.63 -24.20 21.16
C LYS A 159 18.44 -23.42 19.87
N GLU A 160 18.27 -24.09 18.74
CA GLU A 160 18.16 -23.42 17.43
C GLU A 160 16.81 -22.69 17.25
N ILE A 161 15.77 -23.09 17.99
CA ILE A 161 14.43 -22.50 17.96
C ILE A 161 14.17 -21.49 19.09
N GLU A 162 15.20 -21.05 19.81
CA GLU A 162 15.04 -20.13 20.93
C GLU A 162 14.31 -18.85 20.49
N GLY A 163 13.29 -18.45 21.26
CA GLY A 163 12.48 -17.25 21.01
C GLY A 163 11.22 -17.50 20.18
N LEU A 164 11.08 -18.65 19.52
CA LEU A 164 9.84 -18.98 18.82
C LEU A 164 8.66 -19.17 19.79
N PRO A 165 7.48 -18.63 19.48
CA PRO A 165 6.32 -18.74 20.35
C PRO A 165 5.73 -20.15 20.33
N ALA A 166 4.97 -20.49 21.38
CA ALA A 166 4.38 -21.81 21.55
C ALA A 166 3.45 -22.21 20.39
N THR A 167 2.77 -21.24 19.78
CA THR A 167 1.91 -21.42 18.60
C THR A 167 2.70 -21.85 17.37
N ALA A 168 3.81 -21.16 17.07
CA ALA A 168 4.72 -21.52 15.97
C ALA A 168 5.37 -22.89 16.20
N LEU A 169 5.78 -23.20 17.43
CA LEU A 169 6.30 -24.52 17.79
C LEU A 169 5.24 -25.62 17.64
N GLY A 170 3.99 -25.33 18.00
CA GLY A 170 2.85 -26.22 17.79
C GLY A 170 2.61 -26.51 16.30
N LEU A 171 2.65 -25.48 15.45
CA LEU A 171 2.51 -25.64 14.00
C LEU A 171 3.67 -26.44 13.39
N ALA A 172 4.91 -26.14 13.77
CA ALA A 172 6.08 -26.86 13.28
C ALA A 172 6.11 -28.32 13.75
N ALA A 173 5.63 -28.59 14.97
CA ALA A 173 5.44 -29.93 15.51
C ALA A 173 4.35 -30.71 14.75
N GLN A 174 3.20 -30.09 14.48
CA GLN A 174 2.13 -30.69 13.68
C GLN A 174 2.61 -31.01 12.25
N THR A 175 3.40 -30.11 11.66
CA THR A 175 4.01 -30.30 10.35
C THR A 175 4.97 -31.49 10.36
N ALA A 176 5.84 -31.59 11.36
CA ALA A 176 6.74 -32.74 11.51
C ALA A 176 5.97 -34.07 11.67
N SER A 177 4.91 -34.08 12.48
CA SER A 177 4.04 -35.25 12.65
C SER A 177 3.40 -35.69 11.32
N SER A 178 2.87 -34.74 10.54
CA SER A 178 2.29 -35.02 9.22
C SER A 178 3.30 -35.59 8.20
N LYS A 179 4.60 -35.39 8.45
CA LYS A 179 5.72 -35.88 7.63
C LYS A 179 6.31 -37.19 8.15
N GLY A 180 5.65 -37.83 9.13
CA GLY A 180 6.02 -39.16 9.63
C GLY A 180 6.95 -39.16 10.84
N HIS A 181 7.17 -38.02 11.51
CA HIS A 181 7.89 -38.00 12.78
C HIS A 181 6.96 -38.39 13.94
N GLU A 182 7.36 -39.38 14.73
CA GLU A 182 6.59 -39.86 15.90
C GLU A 182 7.02 -39.17 17.20
N ASN A 183 6.15 -39.22 18.23
CA ASN A 183 6.37 -38.64 19.56
C ASN A 183 6.66 -37.13 19.56
N VAL A 184 6.17 -36.42 18.53
CA VAL A 184 6.38 -34.98 18.37
C VAL A 184 5.44 -34.19 19.29
N THR A 185 6.00 -33.29 20.10
CA THR A 185 5.22 -32.27 20.83
C THR A 185 5.77 -30.88 20.56
N ALA A 186 4.94 -29.86 20.82
CA ALA A 186 5.39 -28.46 20.73
C ALA A 186 6.61 -28.19 21.64
N GLU A 187 6.69 -28.80 22.83
CA GLU A 187 7.78 -28.53 23.78
C GLU A 187 9.09 -29.28 23.49
N ASN A 188 9.02 -30.47 22.88
CA ASN A 188 10.16 -31.38 22.78
C ASN A 188 10.60 -31.70 21.33
N GLY A 189 9.83 -31.28 20.33
CA GLY A 189 10.16 -31.47 18.92
C GLY A 189 10.12 -32.94 18.49
N PRO A 190 10.73 -33.28 17.34
CA PRO A 190 11.35 -32.36 16.38
C PRO A 190 10.36 -31.37 15.74
N TRP A 191 10.87 -30.24 15.25
CA TRP A 191 10.07 -29.18 14.62
C TRP A 191 10.42 -29.08 13.13
N MET A 192 9.40 -29.01 12.26
CA MET A 192 9.58 -28.85 10.82
C MET A 192 9.15 -27.45 10.38
N PHE A 193 10.09 -26.66 9.86
CA PHE A 193 9.82 -25.36 9.25
C PHE A 193 9.79 -25.45 7.72
N THR A 194 8.97 -24.60 7.12
CA THR A 194 8.55 -24.62 5.72
C THR A 194 8.53 -23.18 5.18
N LEU A 195 8.26 -23.01 3.88
CA LEU A 195 8.24 -21.68 3.25
C LEU A 195 6.83 -21.09 3.06
N ASP A 196 5.79 -21.68 3.65
CA ASP A 196 4.49 -21.02 3.75
C ASP A 196 4.55 -19.84 4.74
N ASP A 197 3.78 -18.79 4.45
CA ASP A 197 3.91 -17.50 5.12
C ASP A 197 3.80 -17.59 6.66
N PRO A 198 2.86 -18.35 7.27
CA PRO A 198 2.80 -18.48 8.73
C PRO A 198 4.09 -19.04 9.35
N SER A 199 4.73 -20.02 8.69
CA SER A 199 5.98 -20.64 9.12
C SER A 199 7.16 -19.66 9.02
N VAL A 200 7.28 -18.98 7.88
CA VAL A 200 8.36 -18.02 7.59
C VAL A 200 8.29 -16.80 8.50
N LEU A 201 7.10 -16.18 8.61
CA LEU A 201 6.88 -14.98 9.43
C LEU A 201 7.25 -15.24 10.89
N SER A 202 6.79 -16.36 11.45
CA SER A 202 7.12 -16.77 12.81
C SER A 202 8.63 -16.85 13.05
N VAL A 203 9.38 -17.40 12.09
CA VAL A 203 10.84 -17.51 12.21
C VAL A 203 11.51 -16.14 12.13
N ILE A 204 11.21 -15.35 11.09
CA ILE A 204 11.92 -14.07 10.88
C ILE A 204 11.55 -13.00 11.92
N GLN A 205 10.39 -13.11 12.57
CA GLN A 205 9.98 -12.20 13.66
C GLN A 205 10.52 -12.63 15.02
N HIS A 206 10.65 -13.93 15.30
CA HIS A 206 10.85 -14.39 16.68
C HIS A 206 12.11 -15.23 16.93
N ALA A 207 12.69 -15.89 15.93
CA ALA A 207 13.87 -16.72 16.15
C ALA A 207 15.07 -15.87 16.58
N ARG A 208 15.61 -16.13 17.79
CA ARG A 208 16.84 -15.48 18.28
C ARG A 208 18.07 -15.96 17.53
N ASN A 209 18.03 -17.18 17.01
CA ASN A 209 19.08 -17.71 16.14
C ASN A 209 19.12 -16.93 14.81
N ARG A 210 20.05 -15.98 14.69
CA ARG A 210 20.24 -15.16 13.50
C ARG A 210 20.57 -15.99 12.25
N ALA A 211 21.30 -17.08 12.38
CA ALA A 211 21.63 -17.96 11.26
C ALA A 211 20.38 -18.67 10.72
N LEU A 212 19.45 -19.07 11.59
CA LEU A 212 18.17 -19.61 11.17
C LEU A 212 17.32 -18.57 10.43
N ARG A 213 17.29 -17.31 10.92
CA ARG A 213 16.63 -16.21 10.21
C ARG A 213 17.22 -16.00 8.81
N GLU A 214 18.56 -15.99 8.70
CA GLU A 214 19.24 -15.84 7.42
C GLU A 214 18.93 -17.00 6.46
N GLU A 215 18.99 -18.25 6.93
CA GLU A 215 18.72 -19.45 6.12
C GLU A 215 17.29 -19.44 5.57
N ILE A 216 16.30 -19.19 6.43
CA ILE A 216 14.89 -19.14 6.03
C ILE A 216 14.61 -17.95 5.11
N TYR A 217 15.16 -16.76 5.41
CA TYR A 217 15.00 -15.58 4.56
C TYR A 217 15.57 -15.82 3.15
N ARG A 218 16.81 -16.32 3.05
CA ARG A 218 17.44 -16.62 1.76
C ARG A 218 16.64 -17.65 0.98
N ALA A 219 16.24 -18.75 1.63
CA ALA A 219 15.40 -19.77 1.00
C ALA A 219 14.10 -19.17 0.45
N TYR A 220 13.45 -18.28 1.18
CA TYR A 220 12.21 -17.61 0.78
C TYR A 220 12.38 -16.69 -0.43
N VAL A 221 13.41 -15.83 -0.44
CA VAL A 221 13.63 -14.86 -1.53
C VAL A 221 14.23 -15.50 -2.79
N THR A 222 14.76 -16.73 -2.70
CA THR A 222 15.26 -17.52 -3.85
C THR A 222 14.28 -18.60 -4.33
N ARG A 223 13.01 -18.54 -3.92
CA ARG A 223 12.01 -19.52 -4.40
C ARG A 223 11.86 -19.45 -5.92
N ALA A 224 11.76 -20.63 -6.53
CA ALA A 224 11.53 -20.80 -7.96
C ALA A 224 12.57 -20.05 -8.85
N SER A 225 13.83 -19.97 -8.42
CA SER A 225 14.86 -19.20 -9.13
C SER A 225 16.07 -20.01 -9.61
N SER A 226 15.99 -21.34 -9.57
CA SER A 226 17.07 -22.24 -10.01
C SER A 226 16.57 -23.64 -10.33
N GLY A 227 17.36 -24.39 -11.10
CA GLY A 227 17.04 -25.77 -11.49
C GLY A 227 15.79 -25.87 -12.35
N GLU A 228 15.03 -26.95 -12.19
CA GLU A 228 13.80 -27.22 -12.97
C GLU A 228 12.63 -26.30 -12.62
N LEU A 229 12.70 -25.60 -11.49
CA LEU A 229 11.68 -24.69 -10.98
C LEU A 229 12.00 -23.22 -11.28
N ASP A 230 13.04 -22.94 -12.07
CA ASP A 230 13.47 -21.56 -12.35
C ASP A 230 12.43 -20.80 -13.21
N ASN A 231 11.89 -19.73 -12.65
CA ASN A 231 10.96 -18.83 -13.29
C ASN A 231 11.63 -17.66 -14.02
N THR A 232 12.95 -17.52 -13.97
CA THR A 232 13.66 -16.40 -14.63
C THR A 232 13.37 -16.37 -16.14
N GLN A 233 13.55 -17.50 -16.83
CA GLN A 233 13.28 -17.60 -18.27
C GLN A 233 11.77 -17.55 -18.60
N VAL A 234 10.93 -18.03 -17.67
CA VAL A 234 9.47 -17.93 -17.80
C VAL A 234 9.03 -16.47 -17.80
N ILE A 235 9.58 -15.66 -16.89
CA ILE A 235 9.33 -14.21 -16.80
C ILE A 235 9.76 -13.51 -18.09
N GLU A 236 11.00 -13.74 -18.55
CA GLU A 236 11.52 -13.10 -19.76
C GLU A 236 10.63 -13.40 -20.98
N GLN A 237 10.18 -14.64 -21.12
CA GLN A 237 9.28 -15.03 -22.20
C GLN A 237 7.89 -14.40 -22.04
N ILE A 238 7.33 -14.31 -20.83
CA ILE A 238 6.07 -13.61 -20.57
C ILE A 238 6.17 -12.13 -20.96
N LEU A 239 7.21 -11.42 -20.54
CA LEU A 239 7.40 -10.01 -20.84
C LEU A 239 7.57 -9.77 -22.34
N LYS A 240 8.32 -10.66 -23.03
CA LYS A 240 8.47 -10.62 -24.49
C LYS A 240 7.13 -10.75 -25.20
N LEU A 241 6.36 -11.78 -24.85
CA LEU A 241 5.04 -12.05 -25.44
C LEU A 241 4.03 -10.94 -25.14
N ARG A 242 4.08 -10.34 -23.94
CA ARG A 242 3.27 -9.18 -23.57
C ARG A 242 3.60 -7.95 -24.43
N LEU A 243 4.88 -7.71 -24.71
CA LEU A 243 5.31 -6.63 -25.60
C LEU A 243 4.89 -6.88 -27.06
N GLU A 244 5.05 -8.11 -27.57
CA GLU A 244 4.62 -8.50 -28.91
C GLU A 244 3.09 -8.35 -29.07
N LYS A 245 2.32 -8.80 -28.08
CA LYS A 245 0.87 -8.59 -28.01
C LYS A 245 0.51 -7.10 -28.08
N ALA A 246 1.18 -6.25 -27.31
CA ALA A 246 0.93 -4.82 -27.31
C ALA A 246 1.15 -4.21 -28.70
N LYS A 247 2.26 -4.55 -29.36
CA LYS A 247 2.58 -4.08 -30.71
C LYS A 247 1.55 -4.54 -31.74
N LEU A 248 1.08 -5.79 -31.67
CA LEU A 248 0.03 -6.30 -32.56
C LEU A 248 -1.27 -5.51 -32.41
N LEU A 249 -1.61 -5.10 -31.18
CA LEU A 249 -2.79 -4.29 -30.88
C LEU A 249 -2.59 -2.78 -31.14
N GLY A 250 -1.41 -2.35 -31.58
CA GLY A 250 -1.11 -0.95 -31.91
C GLY A 250 -0.68 -0.09 -30.71
N TYR A 251 -0.35 -0.70 -29.57
CA TYR A 251 0.18 -0.02 -28.38
C TYR A 251 1.71 -0.07 -28.33
N LYS A 252 2.32 0.84 -27.59
CA LYS A 252 3.80 0.92 -27.47
C LYS A 252 4.36 -0.15 -26.54
N ASN A 253 3.63 -0.46 -25.47
CA ASN A 253 4.02 -1.40 -24.43
C ASN A 253 2.79 -2.04 -23.77
N TYR A 254 3.01 -3.04 -22.93
CA TYR A 254 1.92 -3.78 -22.30
C TYR A 254 1.18 -2.96 -21.23
N ALA A 255 1.86 -2.02 -20.58
CA ALA A 255 1.21 -1.13 -19.61
C ALA A 255 0.07 -0.33 -20.27
N GLU A 256 0.25 0.18 -21.49
CA GLU A 256 -0.83 0.86 -22.22
C GLU A 256 -2.02 -0.06 -22.52
N VAL A 257 -1.77 -1.33 -22.88
CA VAL A 257 -2.83 -2.36 -23.05
C VAL A 257 -3.58 -2.57 -21.74
N SER A 258 -2.86 -2.69 -20.64
CA SER A 258 -3.42 -2.92 -19.30
C SER A 258 -4.26 -1.74 -18.81
N MET A 259 -3.83 -0.50 -19.11
CA MET A 259 -4.52 0.74 -18.74
C MET A 259 -5.80 0.97 -19.56
N ALA A 260 -5.94 0.33 -20.72
CA ALA A 260 -7.13 0.47 -21.55
C ALA A 260 -8.42 0.04 -20.83
N THR A 261 -8.33 -0.80 -19.78
CA THR A 261 -9.49 -1.24 -18.97
C THR A 261 -9.37 -0.84 -17.50
N LYS A 262 -8.64 0.24 -17.21
CA LYS A 262 -8.43 0.79 -15.87
C LYS A 262 -8.82 2.27 -15.82
N MET A 263 -9.01 2.81 -14.62
CA MET A 263 -9.27 4.25 -14.42
C MET A 263 -8.02 5.08 -14.74
N ALA A 264 -6.83 4.56 -14.39
CA ALA A 264 -5.59 5.28 -14.56
C ALA A 264 -5.05 5.23 -16.00
N THR A 265 -4.07 6.09 -16.22
CA THR A 265 -3.10 5.95 -17.32
C THR A 265 -1.73 5.70 -16.69
N VAL A 266 -0.74 5.24 -17.48
CA VAL A 266 0.64 5.06 -17.00
C VAL A 266 1.15 6.32 -16.28
N SER A 267 0.96 7.50 -16.88
CA SER A 267 1.39 8.78 -16.30
C SER A 267 0.71 9.11 -14.97
N LYS A 268 -0.58 8.82 -14.81
CA LYS A 268 -1.32 9.07 -13.57
C LYS A 268 -0.91 8.08 -12.48
N ALA A 269 -0.69 6.81 -12.83
CA ALA A 269 -0.20 5.81 -11.90
C ALA A 269 1.21 6.16 -11.40
N GLU A 270 2.15 6.48 -12.30
CA GLU A 270 3.50 6.95 -11.94
C GLU A 270 3.46 8.20 -11.05
N ALA A 271 2.58 9.17 -11.35
CA ALA A 271 2.43 10.38 -10.56
C ALA A 271 1.92 10.11 -9.14
N LEU A 272 0.95 9.20 -8.98
CA LEU A 272 0.46 8.79 -7.65
C LEU A 272 1.56 8.06 -6.87
N LEU A 273 2.23 7.09 -7.49
CA LEU A 273 3.30 6.32 -6.84
C LEU A 273 4.43 7.23 -6.37
N GLU A 274 4.88 8.18 -7.20
CA GLU A 274 5.93 9.13 -6.80
C GLU A 274 5.48 10.06 -5.67
N LYS A 275 4.21 10.49 -5.67
CA LYS A 275 3.65 11.32 -4.58
C LYS A 275 3.66 10.56 -3.25
N LEU A 276 3.22 9.31 -3.24
CA LEU A 276 3.23 8.47 -2.05
C LEU A 276 4.66 8.11 -1.61
N ARG A 277 5.54 7.78 -2.56
CA ARG A 277 6.96 7.47 -2.30
C ARG A 277 7.67 8.64 -1.63
N SER A 278 7.45 9.86 -2.11
CA SER A 278 8.00 11.07 -1.50
C SER A 278 7.57 11.20 -0.04
N ALA A 279 6.27 11.06 0.23
CA ALA A 279 5.71 11.15 1.59
C ALA A 279 6.18 10.02 2.52
N SER A 280 6.52 8.84 1.98
CA SER A 280 6.94 7.67 2.78
C SER A 280 8.45 7.58 3.03
N TRP A 281 9.28 8.25 2.22
CA TRP A 281 10.74 8.07 2.25
C TRP A 281 11.36 8.43 3.60
N ASN A 282 11.13 9.65 4.10
CA ASN A 282 11.75 10.10 5.35
C ASN A 282 11.32 9.25 6.55
N ALA A 283 10.03 8.87 6.60
CA ALA A 283 9.52 7.97 7.63
C ALA A 283 10.19 6.59 7.57
N ALA A 284 10.39 6.01 6.38
CA ALA A 284 11.10 4.74 6.24
C ALA A 284 12.59 4.81 6.62
N VAL A 285 13.25 5.94 6.35
CA VAL A 285 14.64 6.16 6.80
C VAL A 285 14.70 6.21 8.33
N GLN A 286 13.78 6.95 8.95
CA GLN A 286 13.68 7.01 10.41
C GLN A 286 13.36 5.65 11.01
N ASP A 287 12.45 4.89 10.41
CA ASP A 287 12.13 3.52 10.80
C ASP A 287 13.36 2.61 10.84
N MET A 288 14.29 2.74 9.88
CA MET A 288 15.54 1.96 9.87
C MET A 288 16.51 2.42 10.95
N GLU A 289 16.60 3.73 11.19
CA GLU A 289 17.44 4.29 12.25
C GLU A 289 16.93 3.88 13.64
N ASP A 290 15.61 3.88 13.85
CA ASP A 290 14.99 3.40 15.09
C ASP A 290 15.35 1.94 15.37
N LEU A 291 15.37 1.07 14.34
CA LEU A 291 15.81 -0.33 14.49
C LEU A 291 17.29 -0.43 14.86
N ARG A 292 18.16 0.35 14.22
CA ARG A 292 19.60 0.38 14.54
C ARG A 292 19.84 0.85 15.97
N GLN A 293 19.18 1.93 16.39
CA GLN A 293 19.32 2.46 17.74
C GLN A 293 18.79 1.47 18.78
N PHE A 294 17.63 0.86 18.51
CA PHE A 294 17.04 -0.10 19.44
C PHE A 294 17.90 -1.36 19.56
N SER A 295 18.28 -1.99 18.45
CA SER A 295 19.17 -3.17 18.48
C SER A 295 20.51 -2.87 19.16
N LYS A 296 21.10 -1.69 18.93
CA LYS A 296 22.33 -1.24 19.61
C LYS A 296 22.14 -1.08 21.12
N SER A 297 20.99 -0.56 21.55
CA SER A 297 20.66 -0.43 22.98
C SER A 297 20.52 -1.79 23.69
N GLN A 298 20.19 -2.84 22.94
CA GLN A 298 20.12 -4.22 23.43
C GLN A 298 21.49 -4.94 23.38
N GLY A 299 22.56 -4.26 22.95
CA GLY A 299 23.89 -4.84 22.83
C GLY A 299 24.03 -5.85 21.69
N ALA A 300 23.16 -5.79 20.68
CA ALA A 300 23.19 -6.71 19.55
C ALA A 300 24.42 -6.48 18.67
N PRO A 301 25.24 -7.51 18.36
CA PRO A 301 26.43 -7.36 17.54
C PRO A 301 26.10 -6.96 16.09
N GLU A 302 24.93 -7.31 15.57
CA GLU A 302 24.48 -6.93 14.23
C GLU A 302 23.95 -5.49 14.11
N ALA A 303 23.86 -4.73 15.22
CA ALA A 303 23.21 -3.42 15.22
C ALA A 303 23.86 -2.39 14.28
N ASP A 304 25.18 -2.46 14.11
CA ASP A 304 25.92 -1.58 13.21
C ASP A 304 25.75 -1.97 11.72
N GLU A 305 25.31 -3.21 11.44
CA GLU A 305 25.13 -3.76 10.08
C GLU A 305 23.84 -4.61 9.99
N LEU A 306 22.68 -3.99 10.27
CA LEU A 306 21.39 -4.65 10.10
C LEU A 306 21.17 -5.07 8.64
N THR A 307 20.77 -6.32 8.46
CA THR A 307 20.46 -6.92 7.15
C THR A 307 18.97 -7.21 7.02
N HIS A 308 18.52 -7.65 5.84
CA HIS A 308 17.10 -7.93 5.58
C HIS A 308 16.48 -8.97 6.53
N TRP A 309 17.24 -10.00 6.94
CA TRP A 309 16.75 -11.02 7.88
C TRP A 309 16.78 -10.58 9.36
N ASP A 310 17.23 -9.35 9.63
CA ASP A 310 17.20 -8.75 10.96
C ASP A 310 16.04 -7.75 11.12
N ILE A 311 15.51 -7.20 10.00
CA ILE A 311 14.51 -6.13 10.02
C ILE A 311 13.24 -6.57 10.76
N SER A 312 12.64 -7.70 10.38
CA SER A 312 11.39 -8.17 10.99
C SER A 312 11.58 -8.50 12.47
N PHE A 313 12.68 -9.16 12.83
CA PHE A 313 13.01 -9.51 14.21
C PHE A 313 13.12 -8.25 15.08
N TRP A 314 13.94 -7.27 14.68
CA TRP A 314 14.10 -6.06 15.47
C TRP A 314 12.88 -5.15 15.43
N SER A 315 12.08 -5.20 14.36
CA SER A 315 10.79 -4.48 14.30
C SER A 315 9.82 -5.03 15.34
N GLU A 316 9.75 -6.34 15.49
CA GLU A 316 8.91 -6.99 16.50
C GLU A 316 9.36 -6.62 17.91
N ARG A 317 10.66 -6.77 18.20
CA ARG A 317 11.22 -6.40 19.52
C ARG A 317 11.02 -4.91 19.85
N LEU A 318 11.17 -4.03 18.86
CA LEU A 318 10.90 -2.60 19.04
C LEU A 318 9.41 -2.34 19.27
N CYS A 319 8.52 -3.01 18.54
CA CYS A 319 7.08 -2.88 18.72
C CYS A 319 6.66 -3.30 20.13
N GLU A 320 7.12 -4.47 20.58
CA GLU A 320 6.89 -4.99 21.93
C GLU A 320 7.38 -4.01 22.99
N SER A 321 8.60 -3.48 22.84
CA SER A 321 9.16 -2.54 23.81
C SER A 321 8.49 -1.16 23.78
N LYS A 322 8.08 -0.66 22.61
CA LYS A 322 7.57 0.71 22.44
C LYS A 322 6.10 0.82 22.79
N TYR A 323 5.31 -0.22 22.50
CA TYR A 323 3.87 -0.22 22.70
C TYR A 323 3.42 -1.17 23.81
N GLU A 324 4.32 -2.00 24.36
CA GLU A 324 4.00 -3.01 25.38
C GLU A 324 2.85 -3.93 24.93
N ILE A 325 2.93 -4.38 23.67
CA ILE A 325 2.01 -5.33 23.06
C ILE A 325 2.81 -6.55 22.66
N ASN A 326 2.33 -7.73 23.03
CA ASN A 326 2.83 -8.99 22.53
C ASN A 326 1.76 -9.66 21.67
N GLU A 327 2.09 -10.02 20.43
CA GLU A 327 1.14 -10.62 19.49
C GLU A 327 0.55 -11.95 20.03
N GLU A 328 1.36 -12.76 20.73
CA GLU A 328 0.90 -14.02 21.31
C GLU A 328 -0.07 -13.82 22.47
N GLU A 329 0.09 -12.77 23.26
CA GLU A 329 -0.85 -12.42 24.35
C GLU A 329 -2.20 -11.93 23.79
N LEU A 330 -2.22 -11.41 22.57
CA LEU A 330 -3.44 -10.98 21.89
C LEU A 330 -4.22 -12.13 21.23
N ARG A 331 -3.54 -13.18 20.76
CA ARG A 331 -4.17 -14.32 20.06
C ARG A 331 -5.40 -14.90 20.78
N PRO A 332 -5.39 -15.12 22.12
CA PRO A 332 -6.55 -15.63 22.84
C PRO A 332 -7.82 -14.77 22.70
N TYR A 333 -7.70 -13.48 22.40
CA TYR A 333 -8.83 -12.56 22.22
C TYR A 333 -9.42 -12.59 20.80
N PHE A 334 -8.67 -13.09 19.81
CA PHE A 334 -9.08 -13.10 18.41
C PHE A 334 -9.32 -14.53 17.91
N SER A 335 -10.26 -15.24 18.53
CA SER A 335 -10.72 -16.52 18.00
C SER A 335 -11.62 -16.33 16.77
N LEU A 336 -11.41 -17.13 15.72
CA LEU A 336 -12.15 -17.01 14.47
C LEU A 336 -13.68 -16.91 14.65
N PRO A 337 -14.35 -17.73 15.49
CA PRO A 337 -15.79 -17.61 15.70
C PRO A 337 -16.22 -16.25 16.26
N LYS A 338 -15.44 -15.63 17.15
CA LYS A 338 -15.75 -14.30 17.72
C LYS A 338 -15.49 -13.19 16.71
N VAL A 339 -14.43 -13.31 15.92
CA VAL A 339 -14.12 -12.40 14.80
C VAL A 339 -15.25 -12.40 13.77
N MET A 340 -15.72 -13.56 13.34
CA MET A 340 -16.86 -13.66 12.40
C MET A 340 -18.14 -13.06 12.99
N ASN A 341 -18.43 -13.27 14.27
CA ASN A 341 -19.60 -12.67 14.93
C ASN A 341 -19.53 -11.14 14.99
N GLY A 342 -18.35 -10.58 15.28
CA GLY A 342 -18.13 -9.12 15.25
C GLY A 342 -18.28 -8.55 13.84
N LEU A 343 -17.69 -9.22 12.84
CA LEU A 343 -17.82 -8.87 11.43
C LEU A 343 -19.29 -8.87 10.97
N PHE A 344 -20.06 -9.91 11.31
CA PHE A 344 -21.49 -9.98 10.96
C PHE A 344 -22.32 -8.92 11.69
N SER A 345 -21.97 -8.59 12.94
CA SER A 345 -22.62 -7.50 13.67
C SER A 345 -22.35 -6.14 13.02
N LEU A 346 -21.13 -5.91 12.55
CA LEU A 346 -20.76 -4.72 11.79
C LEU A 346 -21.56 -4.63 10.48
N VAL A 347 -21.66 -5.73 9.73
CA VAL A 347 -22.43 -5.80 8.48
C VAL A 347 -23.90 -5.48 8.70
N LYS A 348 -24.48 -5.97 9.79
CA LYS A 348 -25.85 -5.63 10.19
C LYS A 348 -25.99 -4.15 10.50
N MET A 349 -25.04 -3.58 11.24
CA MET A 349 -25.05 -2.16 11.60
C MET A 349 -24.91 -1.26 10.36
N LEU A 350 -23.95 -1.54 9.47
CA LEU A 350 -23.67 -0.70 8.31
C LEU A 350 -24.70 -0.87 7.19
N PHE A 351 -25.12 -2.10 6.91
CA PHE A 351 -25.82 -2.44 5.67
C PHE A 351 -27.22 -3.03 5.91
N GLY A 352 -27.61 -3.28 7.16
CA GLY A 352 -28.91 -3.84 7.51
C GLY A 352 -29.09 -5.29 7.07
N MET A 353 -27.98 -6.04 6.95
CA MET A 353 -27.96 -7.43 6.47
C MET A 353 -27.70 -8.40 7.61
N ASP A 354 -28.48 -9.48 7.69
CA ASP A 354 -28.30 -10.56 8.66
C ASP A 354 -27.54 -11.72 8.00
N VAL A 355 -26.50 -12.23 8.67
CA VAL A 355 -25.70 -13.37 8.20
C VAL A 355 -25.93 -14.57 9.12
N GLU A 356 -26.27 -15.72 8.56
CA GLU A 356 -26.51 -16.96 9.32
C GLU A 356 -25.77 -18.16 8.70
N PRO A 357 -25.32 -19.13 9.52
CA PRO A 357 -24.79 -20.40 9.00
C PRO A 357 -25.85 -21.14 8.17
N ALA A 358 -25.40 -21.74 7.08
CA ALA A 358 -26.21 -22.53 6.15
C ALA A 358 -25.49 -23.84 5.77
N ASP A 359 -24.58 -24.31 6.63
CA ASP A 359 -23.88 -25.59 6.48
C ASP A 359 -24.87 -26.73 6.16
N GLY A 360 -24.50 -27.61 5.23
CA GLY A 360 -25.34 -28.72 4.77
C GLY A 360 -26.37 -28.36 3.69
N SER A 361 -26.57 -27.08 3.37
CA SER A 361 -27.47 -26.68 2.26
C SER A 361 -26.83 -26.77 0.87
N ALA A 362 -25.51 -26.85 0.78
CA ALA A 362 -24.77 -27.14 -0.46
C ALA A 362 -23.52 -28.00 -0.17
N PRO A 363 -23.02 -28.76 -1.17
CA PRO A 363 -21.78 -29.53 -1.03
C PRO A 363 -20.56 -28.64 -0.79
N VAL A 364 -19.57 -29.17 -0.08
CA VAL A 364 -18.27 -28.54 0.19
C VAL A 364 -17.12 -29.48 -0.15
N TRP A 365 -15.93 -28.93 -0.43
CA TRP A 365 -14.75 -29.70 -0.84
C TRP A 365 -13.88 -30.18 0.33
N ASN A 366 -14.00 -29.56 1.51
CA ASN A 366 -13.27 -29.89 2.73
C ASN A 366 -14.19 -29.68 3.96
N ALA A 367 -13.96 -30.42 5.04
CA ALA A 367 -14.77 -30.38 6.26
C ALA A 367 -14.69 -29.05 7.02
N ASP A 368 -13.62 -28.28 6.84
CA ASP A 368 -13.41 -26.98 7.49
C ASP A 368 -14.16 -25.83 6.78
N VAL A 369 -14.73 -26.09 5.59
CA VAL A 369 -15.45 -25.07 4.81
C VAL A 369 -16.79 -24.78 5.45
N ARG A 370 -17.06 -23.50 5.69
CA ARG A 370 -18.34 -23.00 6.19
C ARG A 370 -19.16 -22.38 5.09
N LEU A 371 -20.46 -22.60 5.11
CA LEU A 371 -21.41 -21.94 4.21
C LEU A 371 -22.31 -21.01 5.01
N TYR A 372 -22.50 -19.80 4.49
CA TYR A 372 -23.34 -18.78 5.10
C TYR A 372 -24.38 -18.26 4.12
N ARG A 373 -25.51 -17.81 4.65
CA ARG A 373 -26.59 -17.12 3.94
C ARG A 373 -26.71 -15.69 4.45
N ILE A 374 -26.86 -14.74 3.54
CA ILE A 374 -27.17 -13.35 3.87
C ILE A 374 -28.66 -13.08 3.60
N LYS A 375 -29.32 -12.39 4.52
CA LYS A 375 -30.73 -11.98 4.43
C LYS A 375 -30.86 -10.48 4.58
N ASP A 376 -31.83 -9.90 3.86
CA ASP A 376 -32.22 -8.51 4.06
C ASP A 376 -33.08 -8.33 5.33
N SER A 377 -33.44 -7.08 5.64
CA SER A 377 -34.27 -6.73 6.79
C SER A 377 -35.69 -7.33 6.76
N SER A 378 -36.15 -7.86 5.62
CA SER A 378 -37.42 -8.59 5.50
C SER A 378 -37.29 -10.08 5.79
N GLY A 379 -36.06 -10.56 6.01
CA GLY A 379 -35.74 -11.97 6.20
C GLY A 379 -35.57 -12.75 4.89
N LYS A 380 -35.56 -12.08 3.73
CA LYS A 380 -35.41 -12.72 2.43
C LYS A 380 -33.93 -12.98 2.12
N PRO A 381 -33.55 -14.18 1.64
CA PRO A 381 -32.19 -14.43 1.18
C PRO A 381 -31.80 -13.51 0.02
N VAL A 382 -30.62 -12.90 0.13
CA VAL A 382 -30.04 -12.04 -0.91
C VAL A 382 -28.79 -12.63 -1.55
N SER A 383 -28.01 -13.43 -0.81
CA SER A 383 -26.78 -14.06 -1.31
C SER A 383 -26.29 -15.20 -0.39
N TYR A 384 -25.25 -15.90 -0.83
CA TYR A 384 -24.54 -16.91 -0.05
C TYR A 384 -23.02 -16.74 -0.20
N PHE A 385 -22.25 -17.27 0.74
CA PHE A 385 -20.80 -17.40 0.56
C PHE A 385 -20.22 -18.61 1.27
N TYR A 386 -19.19 -19.19 0.66
CA TYR A 386 -18.33 -20.18 1.28
C TYR A 386 -17.13 -19.50 1.93
N PHE A 387 -16.66 -20.04 3.04
CA PHE A 387 -15.45 -19.59 3.71
C PHE A 387 -14.51 -20.76 4.00
N ASP A 388 -13.31 -20.74 3.42
CA ASP A 388 -12.22 -21.72 3.62
C ASP A 388 -11.02 -21.03 4.31
N PRO A 389 -10.95 -21.04 5.65
CA PRO A 389 -10.06 -20.14 6.41
C PRO A 389 -8.61 -20.61 6.54
N TYR A 390 -8.35 -21.91 6.61
CA TYR A 390 -7.09 -22.41 7.18
C TYR A 390 -6.01 -22.73 6.14
N SER A 391 -4.75 -22.57 6.55
CA SER A 391 -3.59 -23.03 5.78
C SER A 391 -3.60 -24.55 5.59
N ARG A 392 -3.39 -25.01 4.35
CA ARG A 392 -3.25 -26.43 3.97
C ARG A 392 -2.20 -26.58 2.85
N PRO A 393 -0.91 -26.34 3.12
CA PRO A 393 0.11 -26.14 2.07
C PRO A 393 0.35 -27.38 1.19
N ALA A 394 -0.12 -28.56 1.61
CA ALA A 394 -0.02 -29.78 0.81
C ALA A 394 -0.86 -29.72 -0.48
N GLU A 395 -2.00 -29.01 -0.47
CA GLU A 395 -3.04 -29.02 -1.52
C GLU A 395 -3.68 -27.64 -1.82
N LYS A 396 -3.41 -26.61 -1.01
CA LYS A 396 -4.00 -25.27 -1.13
C LYS A 396 -2.93 -24.22 -1.39
N ARG A 397 -3.17 -23.30 -2.34
CA ARG A 397 -2.26 -22.17 -2.61
C ARG A 397 -2.22 -21.18 -1.45
N GLY A 398 -1.07 -20.52 -1.27
CA GLY A 398 -0.88 -19.47 -0.26
C GLY A 398 -1.66 -18.17 -0.54
N GLY A 399 -1.58 -17.21 0.40
CA GLY A 399 -2.25 -15.92 0.33
C GLY A 399 -3.71 -15.92 0.82
N ALA A 400 -4.48 -14.91 0.44
CA ALA A 400 -5.92 -14.83 0.65
C ALA A 400 -6.57 -14.27 -0.63
N TRP A 401 -7.82 -14.64 -0.88
CA TRP A 401 -8.57 -14.14 -2.03
C TRP A 401 -10.08 -14.37 -1.88
N MET A 402 -10.82 -13.58 -2.64
CA MET A 402 -12.23 -13.77 -2.95
C MET A 402 -12.36 -14.25 -4.40
N ASP A 403 -13.35 -15.11 -4.66
CA ASP A 403 -13.70 -15.53 -6.02
C ASP A 403 -15.23 -15.61 -6.18
N GLU A 404 -15.72 -15.42 -7.40
CA GLU A 404 -17.15 -15.59 -7.70
C GLU A 404 -17.50 -17.06 -7.97
N VAL A 405 -18.62 -17.53 -7.42
CA VAL A 405 -19.18 -18.86 -7.76
C VAL A 405 -20.21 -18.70 -8.86
N VAL A 406 -21.19 -17.82 -8.62
CA VAL A 406 -22.18 -17.36 -9.59
C VAL A 406 -22.45 -15.88 -9.33
N ALA A 407 -22.62 -15.10 -10.40
CA ALA A 407 -23.03 -13.69 -10.29
C ALA A 407 -24.54 -13.57 -10.14
N ARG A 408 -24.96 -12.45 -9.51
CA ARG A 408 -26.36 -12.02 -9.54
C ARG A 408 -26.73 -11.72 -10.98
N SER A 409 -27.81 -12.32 -11.43
CA SER A 409 -28.23 -12.20 -12.82
C SER A 409 -29.74 -12.20 -12.92
N SER A 410 -30.22 -11.56 -13.96
CA SER A 410 -31.61 -11.52 -14.36
C SER A 410 -32.21 -12.93 -14.44
N ARG A 411 -33.54 -12.97 -14.52
CA ARG A 411 -34.36 -14.18 -14.56
C ARG A 411 -33.95 -15.16 -15.67
N ILE A 412 -33.17 -14.72 -16.65
CA ILE A 412 -32.73 -15.55 -17.77
C ILE A 412 -31.84 -16.73 -17.33
N LEU A 413 -31.14 -16.60 -16.19
CA LEU A 413 -30.27 -17.63 -15.63
C LEU A 413 -30.86 -18.36 -14.42
N SER A 414 -32.11 -18.07 -14.02
CA SER A 414 -32.78 -18.81 -12.95
C SER A 414 -33.48 -20.07 -13.48
N ASP A 415 -33.53 -21.12 -12.67
CA ASP A 415 -34.17 -22.39 -13.04
C ASP A 415 -35.69 -22.22 -13.28
N ASP A 416 -36.33 -21.35 -12.50
CA ASP A 416 -37.76 -21.04 -12.62
C ASP A 416 -38.08 -19.97 -13.68
N LYS A 417 -37.05 -19.34 -14.27
CA LYS A 417 -37.12 -18.20 -15.20
C LYS A 417 -37.97 -17.01 -14.73
N THR A 418 -38.29 -16.92 -13.45
CA THR A 418 -39.17 -15.90 -12.86
C THR A 418 -38.53 -15.15 -11.70
N SER A 419 -37.57 -15.76 -11.00
CA SER A 419 -36.78 -15.14 -9.94
C SER A 419 -35.38 -14.72 -10.41
N ILE A 420 -34.74 -13.79 -9.70
CA ILE A 420 -33.34 -13.41 -9.95
C ILE A 420 -32.45 -14.51 -9.38
N ARG A 421 -31.39 -14.89 -10.10
CA ARG A 421 -30.39 -15.80 -9.53
C ARG A 421 -29.55 -15.04 -8.52
N LEU A 422 -29.48 -15.53 -7.28
CA LEU A 422 -28.73 -14.90 -6.21
C LEU A 422 -27.21 -15.11 -6.39
N PRO A 423 -26.37 -14.11 -6.06
CA PRO A 423 -24.92 -14.23 -6.14
C PRO A 423 -24.38 -15.16 -5.04
N ILE A 424 -23.31 -15.88 -5.36
CA ILE A 424 -22.57 -16.72 -4.42
C ILE A 424 -21.07 -16.42 -4.56
N ALA A 425 -20.39 -16.24 -3.43
CA ALA A 425 -18.94 -15.96 -3.34
C ALA A 425 -18.16 -17.08 -2.65
N HIS A 426 -16.87 -17.17 -2.95
CA HIS A 426 -15.85 -17.84 -2.14
C HIS A 426 -15.03 -16.79 -1.40
N ILE A 427 -14.73 -17.05 -0.13
CA ILE A 427 -13.74 -16.34 0.67
C ILE A 427 -12.72 -17.39 1.11
N VAL A 428 -11.45 -17.16 0.80
CA VAL A 428 -10.36 -18.08 1.14
C VAL A 428 -9.24 -17.34 1.83
N CYS A 429 -8.83 -17.85 3.00
CA CYS A 429 -7.67 -17.35 3.73
C CYS A 429 -6.68 -18.51 3.99
N ASN A 430 -5.49 -18.21 4.50
CA ASN A 430 -4.52 -19.23 4.93
C ASN A 430 -4.06 -18.96 6.37
N GLN A 431 -5.00 -18.65 7.25
CA GLN A 431 -4.71 -18.38 8.66
C GLN A 431 -4.31 -19.65 9.40
N MET A 432 -3.74 -19.50 10.60
CA MET A 432 -3.31 -20.62 11.43
C MET A 432 -4.48 -21.59 11.72
N PRO A 433 -4.32 -22.91 11.47
CA PRO A 433 -5.35 -23.88 11.77
C PRO A 433 -5.59 -24.02 13.30
N PRO A 434 -6.71 -24.62 13.72
CA PRO A 434 -6.94 -25.04 15.09
C PRO A 434 -5.79 -25.92 15.64
N LEU A 435 -5.37 -25.66 16.88
CA LEU A 435 -4.38 -26.49 17.59
C LEU A 435 -5.12 -27.40 18.60
N GLY A 436 -5.25 -28.67 18.27
CA GLY A 436 -6.04 -29.63 19.06
C GLY A 436 -7.51 -29.22 19.11
N GLU A 437 -8.08 -29.17 20.32
CA GLU A 437 -9.49 -28.79 20.55
C GLU A 437 -9.74 -27.27 20.61
N LYS A 438 -8.68 -26.44 20.52
CA LYS A 438 -8.81 -24.97 20.59
C LYS A 438 -9.29 -24.42 19.25
N PRO A 439 -10.11 -23.34 19.23
CA PRO A 439 -10.43 -22.66 17.97
C PRO A 439 -9.16 -22.08 17.32
N SER A 440 -9.23 -21.75 16.03
CA SER A 440 -8.18 -20.95 15.38
C SER A 440 -8.04 -19.59 16.08
N LEU A 441 -6.85 -19.31 16.60
CA LEU A 441 -6.49 -18.08 17.31
C LEU A 441 -5.63 -17.20 16.39
N MET A 442 -6.14 -16.02 16.09
CA MET A 442 -5.65 -15.17 15.01
C MET A 442 -4.72 -14.08 15.54
N THR A 443 -3.75 -13.72 14.72
CA THR A 443 -3.07 -12.42 14.78
C THR A 443 -4.02 -11.30 14.37
N PHE A 444 -3.70 -10.06 14.73
CA PHE A 444 -4.47 -8.91 14.25
C PHE A 444 -4.35 -8.75 12.72
N HIS A 445 -3.24 -9.17 12.12
CA HIS A 445 -3.08 -9.19 10.66
C HIS A 445 -4.08 -10.14 9.98
N GLU A 446 -4.22 -11.38 10.48
CA GLU A 446 -5.20 -12.34 9.97
C GLU A 446 -6.64 -11.82 10.12
N VAL A 447 -6.95 -11.09 11.20
CA VAL A 447 -8.26 -10.44 11.37
C VAL A 447 -8.52 -9.44 10.25
N LYS A 448 -7.54 -8.57 9.95
CA LYS A 448 -7.67 -7.62 8.83
C LYS A 448 -7.83 -8.35 7.49
N THR A 449 -7.11 -9.43 7.25
CA THR A 449 -7.23 -10.23 6.02
C THR A 449 -8.65 -10.79 5.85
N VAL A 450 -9.27 -11.29 6.92
CA VAL A 450 -10.68 -11.74 6.85
C VAL A 450 -11.62 -10.57 6.49
N PHE A 451 -11.41 -9.39 7.08
CA PHE A 451 -12.21 -8.20 6.75
C PHE A 451 -11.98 -7.73 5.30
N HIS A 452 -10.74 -7.79 4.82
CA HIS A 452 -10.36 -7.47 3.45
C HIS A 452 -11.13 -8.33 2.44
N GLU A 453 -11.01 -9.66 2.55
CA GLU A 453 -11.70 -10.57 1.63
C GLU A 453 -13.23 -10.48 1.74
N PHE A 454 -13.73 -10.21 2.94
CA PHE A 454 -15.16 -9.99 3.14
C PHE A 454 -15.66 -8.71 2.46
N GLY A 455 -14.83 -7.68 2.32
CA GLY A 455 -15.16 -6.48 1.55
C GLY A 455 -15.36 -6.76 0.06
N HIS A 456 -14.49 -7.57 -0.57
CA HIS A 456 -14.73 -8.06 -1.94
C HIS A 456 -16.03 -8.87 -2.03
N ALA A 457 -16.24 -9.79 -1.07
CA ALA A 457 -17.43 -10.62 -1.03
C ALA A 457 -18.70 -9.78 -0.90
N LEU A 458 -18.69 -8.73 -0.07
CA LEU A 458 -19.82 -7.79 0.07
C LEU A 458 -20.16 -7.10 -1.25
N GLN A 459 -19.18 -6.66 -2.03
CA GLN A 459 -19.43 -6.01 -3.33
C GLN A 459 -20.07 -6.99 -4.33
N HIS A 460 -19.63 -8.25 -4.33
CA HIS A 460 -20.27 -9.29 -5.15
C HIS A 460 -21.68 -9.64 -4.67
N MET A 461 -21.87 -9.78 -3.36
CA MET A 461 -23.07 -10.29 -2.74
C MET A 461 -24.22 -9.28 -2.66
N LEU A 462 -23.91 -8.00 -2.45
CA LEU A 462 -24.90 -6.94 -2.22
C LEU A 462 -25.18 -6.09 -3.46
N THR A 463 -24.67 -6.50 -4.61
CA THR A 463 -24.99 -5.89 -5.91
C THR A 463 -26.50 -5.84 -6.14
N LYS A 464 -26.97 -4.69 -6.65
CA LYS A 464 -28.35 -4.49 -7.13
C LYS A 464 -28.44 -4.51 -8.66
N GLN A 465 -27.33 -4.78 -9.35
CA GLN A 465 -27.34 -4.99 -10.80
C GLN A 465 -27.90 -6.38 -11.14
N ASP A 466 -28.93 -6.41 -11.98
CA ASP A 466 -29.50 -7.65 -12.53
C ASP A 466 -28.90 -8.00 -13.90
N GLU A 467 -28.13 -7.09 -14.50
CA GLU A 467 -27.37 -7.35 -15.72
C GLU A 467 -26.08 -8.11 -15.36
N GLY A 468 -26.08 -9.44 -15.51
CA GLY A 468 -25.04 -10.31 -14.92
C GLY A 468 -23.64 -10.17 -15.52
N LEU A 469 -23.49 -9.50 -16.67
CA LEU A 469 -22.19 -9.16 -17.26
C LEU A 469 -21.49 -7.97 -16.57
N VAL A 470 -22.21 -7.18 -15.76
CA VAL A 470 -21.66 -6.05 -14.98
C VAL A 470 -22.07 -6.09 -13.50
N SER A 471 -22.54 -7.25 -13.04
CA SER A 471 -23.00 -7.44 -11.66
C SER A 471 -21.88 -7.85 -10.72
N GLY A 472 -22.01 -7.45 -9.46
CA GLY A 472 -21.02 -7.72 -8.43
C GLY A 472 -19.73 -6.98 -8.75
N ILE A 473 -18.64 -7.71 -8.90
CA ILE A 473 -17.33 -7.15 -9.24
C ILE A 473 -17.06 -7.09 -10.75
N ARG A 474 -17.95 -7.66 -11.58
CA ARG A 474 -17.76 -7.70 -13.04
C ARG A 474 -17.89 -6.32 -13.66
N GLY A 475 -17.00 -6.00 -14.60
CA GLY A 475 -17.00 -4.73 -15.33
C GLY A 475 -16.54 -3.52 -14.51
N ILE A 476 -16.05 -3.73 -13.28
CA ILE A 476 -15.35 -2.69 -12.50
C ILE A 476 -13.92 -2.62 -12.99
N GLU A 477 -13.42 -1.42 -13.26
CA GLU A 477 -12.02 -1.17 -13.59
C GLU A 477 -11.11 -1.68 -12.45
N TRP A 478 -10.05 -2.40 -12.82
CA TRP A 478 -9.25 -3.20 -11.87
C TRP A 478 -8.54 -2.37 -10.77
N ASP A 479 -8.33 -1.08 -10.97
CA ASP A 479 -7.77 -0.17 -9.97
C ASP A 479 -8.81 0.38 -8.97
N ALA A 480 -10.09 0.00 -9.10
CA ALA A 480 -11.13 0.28 -8.11
C ALA A 480 -11.61 -0.97 -7.34
N ILE A 481 -11.23 -2.18 -7.74
CA ILE A 481 -11.75 -3.43 -7.16
C ILE A 481 -11.36 -3.63 -5.69
N GLU A 482 -10.22 -3.04 -5.29
CA GLU A 482 -9.66 -3.09 -3.92
C GLU A 482 -10.28 -2.06 -2.97
N LEU A 483 -11.20 -1.20 -3.47
CA LEU A 483 -11.86 -0.18 -2.66
C LEU A 483 -12.65 -0.78 -1.47
N PRO A 484 -13.63 -1.68 -1.68
CA PRO A 484 -14.42 -2.21 -0.57
C PRO A 484 -13.64 -3.15 0.33
N SER A 485 -12.63 -3.87 -0.18
CA SER A 485 -11.77 -4.75 0.63
C SER A 485 -10.96 -3.94 1.65
N GLN A 486 -10.17 -2.98 1.18
CA GLN A 486 -9.38 -2.12 2.06
C GLN A 486 -10.24 -1.19 2.93
N PHE A 487 -11.44 -0.81 2.46
CA PHE A 487 -12.38 -0.06 3.27
C PHE A 487 -12.77 -0.84 4.54
N MET A 488 -13.04 -2.14 4.41
CA MET A 488 -13.44 -2.97 5.55
C MET A 488 -12.33 -3.09 6.61
N GLU A 489 -11.06 -3.09 6.22
CA GLU A 489 -9.93 -3.16 7.16
C GLU A 489 -9.90 -2.00 8.17
N ASN A 490 -10.40 -0.81 7.81
CA ASN A 490 -10.43 0.34 8.71
C ASN A 490 -11.30 0.09 9.94
N TRP A 491 -12.34 -0.74 9.82
CA TRP A 491 -13.23 -1.10 10.92
C TRP A 491 -12.55 -2.00 11.96
N CYS A 492 -11.45 -2.65 11.64
CA CYS A 492 -10.68 -3.41 12.63
C CYS A 492 -10.09 -2.51 13.73
N TYR A 493 -9.91 -1.21 13.47
CA TYR A 493 -9.46 -0.22 14.46
C TYR A 493 -10.60 0.58 15.10
N ASN A 494 -11.83 0.48 14.57
CA ASN A 494 -13.00 1.09 15.20
C ASN A 494 -13.24 0.42 16.56
N ARG A 495 -13.33 1.23 17.62
CA ARG A 495 -13.39 0.74 19.00
C ARG A 495 -14.51 -0.27 19.22
N ASP A 496 -15.73 0.08 18.83
CA ASP A 496 -16.91 -0.76 19.11
C ASP A 496 -16.85 -2.07 18.32
N THR A 497 -16.36 -2.01 17.08
CA THR A 497 -16.12 -3.20 16.26
C THR A 497 -15.07 -4.11 16.91
N LEU A 498 -13.90 -3.56 17.26
CA LEU A 498 -12.82 -4.34 17.88
C LEU A 498 -13.27 -4.96 19.21
N MET A 499 -13.89 -4.19 20.09
CA MET A 499 -14.36 -4.67 21.39
C MET A 499 -15.49 -5.70 21.27
N SER A 500 -16.24 -5.70 20.16
CA SER A 500 -17.27 -6.72 19.90
C SER A 500 -16.66 -8.10 19.63
N MET A 501 -15.51 -8.14 18.95
CA MET A 501 -14.83 -9.39 18.54
C MET A 501 -13.71 -9.82 19.48
N ALA A 502 -13.01 -8.89 20.14
CA ALA A 502 -11.85 -9.14 20.97
C ALA A 502 -12.27 -9.65 22.37
N LYS A 503 -12.59 -10.94 22.45
CA LYS A 503 -13.01 -11.62 23.69
C LYS A 503 -12.20 -12.89 23.89
N HIS A 504 -11.63 -13.05 25.08
CA HIS A 504 -10.83 -14.20 25.42
C HIS A 504 -11.62 -15.50 25.16
N TYR A 505 -11.02 -16.45 24.44
CA TYR A 505 -11.75 -17.63 23.95
C TYR A 505 -12.26 -18.55 25.08
N GLU A 506 -11.52 -18.65 26.19
CA GLU A 506 -11.92 -19.43 27.38
C GLU A 506 -12.83 -18.64 28.35
N THR A 507 -12.39 -17.48 28.83
CA THR A 507 -13.08 -16.72 29.89
C THR A 507 -14.25 -15.88 29.37
N GLY A 508 -14.24 -15.52 28.08
CA GLY A 508 -15.21 -14.61 27.48
C GLY A 508 -15.02 -13.13 27.82
N GLU A 509 -14.00 -12.79 28.62
CA GLU A 509 -13.67 -11.42 29.01
C GLU A 509 -13.27 -10.58 27.79
N CYS A 510 -13.69 -9.32 27.76
CA CYS A 510 -13.31 -8.38 26.72
C CYS A 510 -11.83 -7.99 26.82
N LEU A 511 -11.23 -7.63 25.70
CA LEU A 511 -9.91 -7.04 25.67
C LEU A 511 -9.85 -5.80 26.59
N PRO A 512 -8.84 -5.68 27.46
CA PRO A 512 -8.67 -4.49 28.29
C PRO A 512 -8.52 -3.21 27.45
N GLU A 513 -9.08 -2.10 27.93
CA GLU A 513 -9.08 -0.82 27.21
C GLU A 513 -7.67 -0.29 26.97
N ASP A 514 -6.75 -0.47 27.93
CA ASP A 514 -5.35 -0.06 27.78
C ASP A 514 -4.65 -0.82 26.64
N ILE A 515 -4.95 -2.11 26.47
CA ILE A 515 -4.42 -2.91 25.35
C ILE A 515 -5.01 -2.45 24.01
N TYR A 516 -6.29 -2.08 23.96
CA TYR A 516 -6.87 -1.46 22.76
C TYR A 516 -6.18 -0.14 22.39
N GLN A 517 -5.92 0.74 23.37
CA GLN A 517 -5.22 2.01 23.12
C GLN A 517 -3.80 1.78 22.61
N LYS A 518 -3.10 0.77 23.14
CA LYS A 518 -1.79 0.35 22.65
C LYS A 518 -1.87 -0.13 21.19
N LEU A 519 -2.83 -1.01 20.86
CA LEU A 519 -3.07 -1.48 19.49
C LEU A 519 -3.33 -0.33 18.52
N LEU A 520 -4.12 0.66 18.94
CA LEU A 520 -4.41 1.85 18.15
C LEU A 520 -3.15 2.70 17.96
N ALA A 521 -2.34 2.89 19.00
CA ALA A 521 -1.07 3.61 18.92
C ALA A 521 -0.04 2.92 17.99
N ALA A 522 -0.07 1.59 17.93
CA ALA A 522 0.79 0.80 17.06
C ALA A 522 0.35 0.82 15.58
N ARG A 523 -0.85 1.32 15.25
CA ARG A 523 -1.38 1.35 13.86
C ARG A 523 -0.43 1.98 12.84
N THR A 524 0.28 3.03 13.22
CA THR A 524 1.19 3.79 12.34
C THR A 524 2.64 3.37 12.47
N PHE A 525 2.94 2.34 13.27
CA PHE A 525 4.28 1.82 13.43
C PHE A 525 4.81 1.33 12.08
N ARG A 526 5.95 1.87 11.66
CA ARG A 526 6.62 1.56 10.39
C ARG A 526 5.80 1.82 9.12
N ALA A 527 4.78 2.68 9.19
CA ALA A 527 3.93 2.98 8.04
C ALA A 527 4.72 3.50 6.83
N GLY A 528 5.83 4.22 7.05
CA GLY A 528 6.75 4.65 6.00
C GLY A 528 7.40 3.47 5.28
N SER A 529 8.01 2.55 6.04
CA SER A 529 8.63 1.33 5.50
C SER A 529 7.64 0.43 4.77
N LEU A 530 6.48 0.17 5.38
CA LEU A 530 5.43 -0.67 4.79
C LEU A 530 4.88 -0.06 3.49
N SER A 531 4.66 1.25 3.47
CA SER A 531 4.25 1.96 2.25
C SER A 531 5.30 1.82 1.14
N LEU A 532 6.58 2.04 1.45
CA LEU A 532 7.67 1.91 0.47
C LEU A 532 7.77 0.51 -0.16
N ILE A 533 7.56 -0.56 0.61
CA ILE A 533 7.56 -1.93 0.08
C ILE A 533 6.46 -2.11 -0.99
N HIS A 534 5.24 -1.67 -0.72
CA HIS A 534 4.16 -1.75 -1.72
C HIS A 534 4.44 -0.86 -2.94
N LEU A 535 5.06 0.31 -2.74
CA LEU A 535 5.45 1.21 -3.82
C LEU A 535 6.58 0.63 -4.68
N LYS A 536 7.54 -0.10 -4.10
CA LYS A 536 8.56 -0.88 -4.82
C LYS A 536 7.89 -1.87 -5.76
N LEU A 537 7.00 -2.72 -5.23
CA LEU A 537 6.28 -3.74 -5.99
C LEU A 537 5.47 -3.15 -7.15
N ALA A 538 4.77 -2.02 -6.91
CA ALA A 538 4.01 -1.33 -7.95
C ALA A 538 4.91 -0.69 -9.02
N THR A 539 6.03 -0.10 -8.60
CA THR A 539 6.94 0.60 -9.52
C THR A 539 7.72 -0.37 -10.40
N VAL A 540 8.21 -1.49 -9.84
CA VAL A 540 8.91 -2.52 -10.63
C VAL A 540 7.96 -3.17 -11.64
N ASP A 541 6.71 -3.45 -11.26
CA ASP A 541 5.70 -3.96 -12.19
C ASP A 541 5.47 -3.01 -13.38
N LEU A 542 5.23 -1.72 -13.11
CA LEU A 542 5.05 -0.74 -14.18
C LEU A 542 6.31 -0.60 -15.05
N GLU A 543 7.50 -0.59 -14.46
CA GLU A 543 8.75 -0.44 -15.19
C GLU A 543 8.99 -1.65 -16.13
N LEU A 544 8.77 -2.88 -15.65
CA LEU A 544 8.89 -4.12 -16.43
C LEU A 544 7.93 -4.17 -17.61
N HIS A 545 6.76 -3.52 -17.51
CA HIS A 545 5.73 -3.54 -18.56
C HIS A 545 5.68 -2.26 -19.42
N SER A 546 6.52 -1.27 -19.13
CA SER A 546 6.54 0.01 -19.86
C SER A 546 7.88 0.32 -20.52
N LYS A 547 8.98 0.31 -19.76
CA LYS A 547 10.31 0.75 -20.22
C LYS A 547 11.26 -0.41 -20.50
N TYR A 548 11.14 -1.51 -19.77
CA TYR A 548 11.98 -2.70 -19.95
C TYR A 548 11.77 -3.32 -21.34
N VAL A 549 12.86 -3.77 -21.96
CA VAL A 549 12.86 -4.46 -23.25
C VAL A 549 13.51 -5.83 -23.10
N PRO A 550 12.73 -6.92 -23.10
CA PRO A 550 13.25 -8.29 -22.98
C PRO A 550 14.26 -8.65 -24.07
N GLY A 551 15.28 -9.42 -23.71
CA GLY A 551 16.37 -9.81 -24.63
C GLY A 551 17.44 -8.74 -24.85
N GLY A 552 17.37 -7.61 -24.13
CA GLY A 552 18.43 -6.60 -24.08
C GLY A 552 19.61 -7.00 -23.18
N SER A 553 20.50 -6.04 -22.89
CA SER A 553 21.64 -6.24 -21.97
C SER A 553 21.29 -6.10 -20.49
N GLU A 554 20.15 -5.48 -20.18
CA GLU A 554 19.64 -5.32 -18.83
C GLU A 554 18.75 -6.51 -18.47
N SER A 555 18.93 -7.11 -17.29
CA SER A 555 18.08 -8.18 -16.78
C SER A 555 16.92 -7.64 -15.93
N ILE A 556 15.87 -8.45 -15.71
CA ILE A 556 14.80 -8.10 -14.76
C ILE A 556 15.31 -7.78 -13.34
N PHE A 557 16.44 -8.37 -12.91
CA PHE A 557 17.03 -8.11 -11.61
C PHE A 557 17.87 -6.83 -11.59
N ASP A 558 18.38 -6.38 -12.74
CA ASP A 558 18.97 -5.04 -12.86
C ASP A 558 17.89 -3.95 -12.74
N VAL A 559 16.72 -4.18 -13.37
CA VAL A 559 15.55 -3.30 -13.23
C VAL A 559 15.14 -3.20 -11.76
N ASP A 560 15.00 -4.33 -11.07
CA ASP A 560 14.65 -4.36 -9.66
C ASP A 560 15.63 -3.54 -8.81
N ARG A 561 16.94 -3.79 -8.93
CA ARG A 561 17.97 -3.03 -8.22
C ARG A 561 17.87 -1.53 -8.48
N ARG A 562 17.69 -1.11 -9.73
CA ARG A 562 17.55 0.31 -10.11
C ARG A 562 16.33 0.96 -9.46
N ILE A 563 15.19 0.25 -9.39
CA ILE A 563 13.99 0.77 -8.75
C ILE A 563 14.17 0.86 -7.23
N SER A 564 14.77 -0.17 -6.63
CA SER A 564 15.06 -0.22 -5.19
C SER A 564 15.90 0.95 -4.69
N GLU A 565 16.78 1.54 -5.50
CA GLU A 565 17.56 2.74 -5.12
C GLU A 565 16.70 3.92 -4.64
N LYS A 566 15.43 3.99 -5.04
CA LYS A 566 14.48 5.06 -4.65
C LYS A 566 13.33 4.59 -3.78
N THR A 567 13.11 3.28 -3.72
CA THR A 567 11.94 2.68 -3.05
C THR A 567 12.31 1.78 -1.87
N GLU A 568 13.61 1.57 -1.59
CA GLU A 568 14.10 0.85 -0.42
C GLU A 568 15.23 1.64 0.25
N VAL A 569 15.30 1.57 1.58
CA VAL A 569 16.31 2.29 2.37
C VAL A 569 17.65 1.55 2.46
N ILE A 570 17.63 0.23 2.24
CA ILE A 570 18.81 -0.60 2.07
C ILE A 570 18.70 -1.35 0.74
N PRO A 571 19.79 -1.52 -0.02
CA PRO A 571 19.74 -2.25 -1.28
C PRO A 571 19.29 -3.70 -1.09
N PRO A 572 18.59 -4.30 -2.06
CA PRO A 572 18.27 -5.72 -2.05
C PRO A 572 19.55 -6.56 -2.14
N LEU A 573 19.47 -7.81 -1.70
CA LEU A 573 20.59 -8.75 -1.85
C LEU A 573 20.86 -9.01 -3.34
N LEU A 574 22.12 -9.30 -3.70
CA LEU A 574 22.45 -9.70 -5.07
C LEU A 574 21.75 -11.02 -5.46
N GLU A 575 21.46 -11.86 -4.48
CA GLU A 575 20.74 -13.11 -4.63
C GLU A 575 19.21 -12.95 -4.55
N ASP A 576 18.67 -11.73 -4.40
CA ASP A 576 17.21 -11.54 -4.35
C ASP A 576 16.57 -11.94 -5.68
N ARG A 577 15.59 -12.84 -5.62
CA ARG A 577 14.83 -13.35 -6.76
C ARG A 577 13.32 -13.27 -6.53
N PHE A 578 12.83 -12.33 -5.70
CA PHE A 578 11.41 -12.27 -5.36
C PHE A 578 10.49 -12.21 -6.59
N LEU A 579 10.94 -11.63 -7.72
CA LEU A 579 10.22 -11.62 -9.00
C LEU A 579 9.82 -13.03 -9.47
N CYS A 580 10.65 -14.06 -9.21
CA CYS A 580 10.36 -15.47 -9.50
C CYS A 580 9.18 -16.03 -8.70
N SER A 581 8.74 -15.32 -7.66
CA SER A 581 7.57 -15.64 -6.82
C SER A 581 6.47 -14.57 -6.88
N PHE A 582 6.59 -13.56 -7.74
CA PHE A 582 5.62 -12.46 -7.81
C PHE A 582 4.36 -12.85 -8.61
N ILE A 583 3.56 -13.75 -8.02
CA ILE A 583 2.33 -14.34 -8.58
C ILE A 583 1.40 -13.27 -9.16
N HIS A 584 1.17 -12.16 -8.44
CA HIS A 584 0.24 -11.10 -8.83
C HIS A 584 0.39 -10.64 -10.29
N ILE A 585 1.63 -10.48 -10.77
CA ILE A 585 1.90 -9.89 -12.09
C ILE A 585 2.23 -10.94 -13.17
N PHE A 586 2.67 -12.15 -12.81
CA PHE A 586 3.06 -13.18 -13.78
C PHE A 586 2.02 -14.29 -13.97
N SER A 587 1.22 -14.58 -12.95
CA SER A 587 0.13 -15.57 -13.01
C SER A 587 -1.23 -15.05 -12.53
N GLY A 588 -1.27 -13.86 -11.93
CA GLY A 588 -2.49 -13.15 -11.53
C GLY A 588 -2.92 -12.06 -12.52
N ALA A 589 -3.91 -11.27 -12.10
CA ALA A 589 -4.54 -10.24 -12.92
C ALA A 589 -3.91 -8.83 -12.78
N TYR A 590 -2.81 -8.69 -12.03
CA TYR A 590 -2.21 -7.39 -11.70
C TYR A 590 -1.03 -7.00 -12.59
N ALA A 591 -0.85 -7.62 -13.75
CA ALA A 591 0.21 -7.25 -14.69
C ALA A 591 0.06 -5.80 -15.18
N ALA A 592 1.07 -4.96 -14.96
CA ALA A 592 1.00 -3.51 -15.11
C ALA A 592 -0.20 -2.90 -14.36
N GLY A 593 -0.41 -3.37 -13.14
CA GLY A 593 -1.63 -3.19 -12.35
C GLY A 593 -1.43 -3.38 -10.86
N TYR A 594 -0.24 -3.72 -10.36
CA TYR A 594 -0.05 -3.87 -8.91
C TYR A 594 -0.25 -2.53 -8.16
N TYR A 595 -0.09 -1.40 -8.86
CA TYR A 595 -0.45 -0.07 -8.35
C TYR A 595 -1.93 0.05 -7.95
N SER A 596 -2.81 -0.84 -8.43
CA SER A 596 -4.25 -0.90 -8.07
C SER A 596 -4.46 -0.90 -6.57
N TYR A 597 -3.60 -1.58 -5.79
CA TYR A 597 -3.70 -1.58 -4.33
C TYR A 597 -3.58 -0.17 -3.75
N LYS A 598 -2.57 0.62 -4.14
CA LYS A 598 -2.39 2.00 -3.65
C LYS A 598 -3.37 2.99 -4.28
N TRP A 599 -3.81 2.74 -5.51
CA TRP A 599 -4.85 3.54 -6.16
C TRP A 599 -6.18 3.41 -5.42
N ALA A 600 -6.60 2.19 -5.13
CA ALA A 600 -7.80 1.93 -4.37
C ALA A 600 -7.67 2.30 -2.89
N GLU A 601 -6.46 2.26 -2.30
CA GLU A 601 -6.28 2.66 -0.90
C GLU A 601 -6.54 4.16 -0.71
N VAL A 602 -6.26 4.98 -1.74
CA VAL A 602 -6.69 6.38 -1.77
C VAL A 602 -8.21 6.48 -1.73
N LEU A 603 -8.90 5.69 -2.55
CA LEU A 603 -10.36 5.66 -2.57
C LEU A 603 -10.91 5.17 -1.22
N SER A 604 -10.35 4.11 -0.65
CA SER A 604 -10.90 3.46 0.55
C SER A 604 -10.67 4.28 1.81
N ALA A 605 -9.49 4.90 1.97
CA ALA A 605 -9.21 5.82 3.06
C ALA A 605 -10.11 7.06 3.00
N ASP A 606 -10.32 7.62 1.80
CA ASP A 606 -11.20 8.78 1.61
C ASP A 606 -12.69 8.42 1.74
N ALA A 607 -13.07 7.20 1.37
CA ALA A 607 -14.40 6.69 1.63
C ALA A 607 -14.64 6.52 3.14
N PHE A 608 -13.66 5.98 3.88
CA PHE A 608 -13.73 5.87 5.33
C PHE A 608 -13.76 7.25 6.01
N SER A 609 -13.08 8.26 5.44
CA SER A 609 -13.13 9.63 5.96
C SER A 609 -14.54 10.25 5.93
N ALA A 610 -15.44 9.78 5.06
CA ALA A 610 -16.84 10.20 5.09
C ALA A 610 -17.56 9.72 6.37
N PHE A 611 -17.16 8.57 6.93
CA PHE A 611 -17.66 8.10 8.23
C PHE A 611 -17.04 8.88 9.39
N GLU A 612 -15.75 9.25 9.29
CA GLU A 612 -15.10 10.13 10.26
C GLU A 612 -15.78 11.52 10.30
N GLU A 613 -16.09 12.10 9.14
CA GLU A 613 -16.78 13.39 8.99
C GLU A 613 -18.22 13.37 9.52
N ALA A 614 -18.94 12.25 9.29
CA ALA A 614 -20.29 12.07 9.80
C ALA A 614 -20.33 11.84 11.32
N GLY A 615 -19.24 11.31 11.89
CA GLY A 615 -19.09 11.01 13.31
C GLY A 615 -19.18 9.52 13.61
N LEU A 616 -18.03 8.88 13.86
CA LEU A 616 -17.95 7.43 14.15
C LEU A 616 -18.62 7.00 15.47
N HIS A 617 -18.91 7.94 16.37
CA HIS A 617 -19.60 7.69 17.64
C HIS A 617 -21.12 7.89 17.55
N ASP A 618 -21.62 8.45 16.45
CA ASP A 618 -23.06 8.60 16.19
C ASP A 618 -23.53 7.41 15.36
N GLU A 619 -24.15 6.43 16.03
CA GLU A 619 -24.67 5.22 15.38
C GLU A 619 -25.65 5.53 14.24
N LYS A 620 -26.45 6.60 14.36
CA LYS A 620 -27.38 7.00 13.30
C LYS A 620 -26.61 7.51 12.07
N ALA A 621 -25.61 8.37 12.27
CA ALA A 621 -24.78 8.90 11.20
C ALA A 621 -23.98 7.78 10.50
N VAL A 622 -23.48 6.80 11.26
CA VAL A 622 -22.80 5.63 10.73
C VAL A 622 -23.75 4.76 9.90
N ARG A 623 -24.96 4.47 10.39
CA ARG A 623 -25.98 3.71 9.64
C ARG A 623 -26.40 4.42 8.35
N GLU A 624 -26.61 5.73 8.38
CA GLU A 624 -26.98 6.51 7.18
C GLU A 624 -25.86 6.53 6.15
N THR A 625 -24.61 6.66 6.59
CA THR A 625 -23.43 6.61 5.70
C THR A 625 -23.17 5.20 5.18
N GLY A 626 -23.35 4.17 6.00
CA GLY A 626 -23.28 2.76 5.61
C GLY A 626 -24.33 2.40 4.56
N LYS A 627 -25.57 2.88 4.73
CA LYS A 627 -26.63 2.74 3.72
C LYS A 627 -26.23 3.39 2.40
N ARG A 628 -25.67 4.61 2.43
CA ARG A 628 -25.19 5.29 1.21
C ARG A 628 -24.05 4.51 0.54
N PHE A 629 -23.11 3.97 1.32
CA PHE A 629 -22.03 3.12 0.81
C PHE A 629 -22.58 1.86 0.13
N HIS A 630 -23.57 1.21 0.75
CA HIS A 630 -24.26 0.06 0.16
C HIS A 630 -25.00 0.44 -1.12
N GLU A 631 -25.78 1.52 -1.14
CA GLU A 631 -26.57 1.95 -2.30
C GLU A 631 -25.74 2.47 -3.49
N THR A 632 -24.43 2.66 -3.29
CA THR A 632 -23.49 3.12 -4.32
C THR A 632 -22.42 2.05 -4.60
N ILE A 633 -21.34 2.03 -3.83
CA ILE A 633 -20.12 1.23 -4.05
C ILE A 633 -20.40 -0.28 -4.10
N LEU A 634 -21.27 -0.78 -3.22
CA LEU A 634 -21.61 -2.22 -3.18
C LEU A 634 -22.74 -2.60 -4.15
N ALA A 635 -23.66 -1.68 -4.46
CA ALA A 635 -24.86 -1.97 -5.25
C ALA A 635 -24.66 -1.85 -6.77
N LEU A 636 -23.79 -0.95 -7.24
CA LEU A 636 -23.79 -0.53 -8.65
C LEU A 636 -22.93 -1.40 -9.58
N GLY A 637 -22.06 -2.26 -9.03
CA GLY A 637 -21.13 -3.11 -9.78
C GLY A 637 -20.36 -2.35 -10.86
N GLY A 638 -20.07 -3.01 -11.99
CA GLY A 638 -19.49 -2.38 -13.18
C GLY A 638 -20.48 -1.60 -14.04
N GLY A 639 -21.74 -1.51 -13.60
CA GLY A 639 -22.84 -0.87 -14.32
C GLY A 639 -22.77 0.66 -14.35
N LYS A 640 -21.85 1.26 -13.60
CA LYS A 640 -21.52 2.70 -13.65
C LYS A 640 -20.01 2.87 -13.50
N ASP A 641 -19.47 3.92 -14.11
CA ASP A 641 -18.05 4.29 -14.00
C ASP A 641 -17.63 4.43 -12.52
N PRO A 642 -16.54 3.77 -12.05
CA PRO A 642 -16.17 3.76 -10.64
C PRO A 642 -15.88 5.14 -10.03
N LEU A 643 -15.36 6.10 -10.80
CA LEU A 643 -15.16 7.46 -10.31
C LEU A 643 -16.51 8.13 -10.05
N LYS A 644 -17.50 7.93 -10.95
CA LYS A 644 -18.86 8.43 -10.73
C LYS A 644 -19.51 7.78 -9.52
N VAL A 645 -19.36 6.46 -9.35
CA VAL A 645 -19.85 5.73 -8.16
C VAL A 645 -19.22 6.30 -6.88
N PHE A 646 -17.90 6.54 -6.90
CA PHE A 646 -17.20 7.13 -5.77
C PHE A 646 -17.71 8.54 -5.45
N VAL A 647 -17.87 9.40 -6.47
CA VAL A 647 -18.38 10.78 -6.29
C VAL A 647 -19.82 10.78 -5.77
N GLU A 648 -20.66 9.84 -6.22
CA GLU A 648 -22.04 9.68 -5.74
C GLU A 648 -22.08 9.33 -4.24
N PHE A 649 -21.13 8.52 -3.77
CA PHE A 649 -20.96 8.24 -2.34
C PHE A 649 -20.37 9.43 -1.56
N ARG A 650 -19.29 9.99 -2.09
CA ARG A 650 -18.38 10.89 -1.37
C ARG A 650 -18.79 12.36 -1.43
N GLY A 651 -19.52 12.76 -2.47
CA GLY A 651 -19.88 14.13 -2.80
C GLY A 651 -18.78 14.92 -3.54
N ARG A 652 -17.60 14.33 -3.77
CA ARG A 652 -16.45 14.94 -4.45
C ARG A 652 -15.50 13.88 -5.02
N GLU A 653 -14.57 14.30 -5.87
CA GLU A 653 -13.46 13.46 -6.34
C GLU A 653 -12.52 13.04 -5.19
N PRO A 654 -11.79 11.92 -5.34
CA PRO A 654 -10.94 11.36 -4.29
C PRO A 654 -9.70 12.23 -4.00
N SER A 655 -9.29 12.25 -2.74
CA SER A 655 -8.08 12.90 -2.23
C SER A 655 -7.17 11.87 -1.58
N PRO A 656 -5.83 11.92 -1.79
CA PRO A 656 -4.88 11.06 -1.09
C PRO A 656 -4.58 11.52 0.35
N GLU A 657 -5.14 12.65 0.80
CA GLU A 657 -4.91 13.18 2.15
C GLU A 657 -5.34 12.19 3.25
N PRO A 658 -6.54 11.57 3.22
CA PRO A 658 -6.95 10.66 4.28
C PRO A 658 -6.02 9.45 4.40
N LEU A 659 -5.56 8.90 3.27
CA LEU A 659 -4.57 7.82 3.26
C LEU A 659 -3.28 8.21 3.99
N LEU A 660 -2.75 9.40 3.68
CA LEU A 660 -1.53 9.89 4.32
C LEU A 660 -1.77 10.19 5.81
N ARG A 661 -2.95 10.70 6.19
CA ARG A 661 -3.33 10.96 7.59
C ARG A 661 -3.44 9.68 8.41
N HIS A 662 -4.19 8.69 7.91
CA HIS A 662 -4.41 7.40 8.57
C HIS A 662 -3.11 6.63 8.81
N ASN A 663 -2.10 6.86 7.96
CA ASN A 663 -0.76 6.27 8.05
C ASN A 663 0.27 7.18 8.73
N GLY A 664 -0.13 8.33 9.26
CA GLY A 664 0.78 9.23 9.98
C GLY A 664 1.79 10.01 9.12
N LEU A 665 1.63 10.03 7.80
CA LEU A 665 2.60 10.59 6.84
C LEU A 665 2.43 12.10 6.55
N LEU A 666 1.42 12.78 7.12
CA LEU A 666 1.20 14.23 6.96
C LEU A 666 1.86 15.11 8.05
N HIS A 667 2.34 14.50 9.14
CA HIS A 667 2.76 15.24 10.34
C HIS A 667 3.97 16.15 10.13
N CYS A 668 4.75 15.94 9.06
CA CYS A 668 5.92 16.76 8.73
C CYS A 668 5.56 18.25 8.55
N MET A 669 4.49 18.55 7.79
CA MET A 669 4.09 19.94 7.52
C MET A 669 3.56 20.65 8.76
N LEU A 670 2.82 19.92 9.60
CA LEU A 670 2.29 20.44 10.86
C LEU A 670 3.41 20.65 11.89
N ALA A 671 4.38 19.73 11.95
CA ALA A 671 5.56 19.87 12.78
C ALA A 671 6.40 21.09 12.39
N GLU A 672 6.58 21.37 11.10
CA GLU A 672 7.26 22.59 10.62
C GLU A 672 6.50 23.87 10.99
N LEU A 673 5.17 23.84 10.87
CA LEU A 673 4.32 24.98 11.26
C LEU A 673 4.42 25.25 12.77
N ILE A 674 4.22 24.22 13.60
CA ILE A 674 4.25 24.33 15.07
C ILE A 674 5.66 24.67 15.55
N GLY A 675 6.68 24.00 15.02
CA GLY A 675 8.07 24.27 15.37
C GLY A 675 8.48 25.69 15.03
N THR A 676 8.13 26.17 13.83
CA THR A 676 8.37 27.58 13.47
C THR A 676 7.56 28.53 14.35
N TYR A 677 6.30 28.22 14.64
CA TYR A 677 5.48 29.03 15.57
C TYR A 677 6.17 29.17 16.93
N CYS A 678 6.60 28.08 17.56
CA CYS A 678 7.25 28.11 18.86
C CYS A 678 8.57 28.88 18.83
N VAL A 679 9.41 28.64 17.81
CA VAL A 679 10.70 29.32 17.62
C VAL A 679 10.50 30.83 17.47
N ILE A 680 9.54 31.26 16.65
CA ILE A 680 9.26 32.68 16.43
C ILE A 680 8.59 33.31 17.66
N PHE A 681 7.63 32.63 18.29
CA PHE A 681 6.93 33.14 19.47
C PHE A 681 7.91 33.39 20.62
N ALA A 682 8.76 32.42 20.97
CA ALA A 682 9.71 32.59 22.07
C ALA A 682 10.85 33.55 21.69
N GLY A 683 11.44 33.35 20.50
CA GLY A 683 12.57 34.15 20.03
C GLY A 683 12.20 35.62 19.85
N CYS A 684 11.18 35.93 19.05
CA CYS A 684 10.71 37.30 18.86
C CYS A 684 10.03 37.84 20.12
N GLY A 685 9.33 37.00 20.89
CA GLY A 685 8.76 37.38 22.18
C GLY A 685 9.82 37.90 23.15
N SER A 686 11.00 37.26 23.21
CA SER A 686 12.10 37.75 24.05
C SER A 686 12.59 39.15 23.62
N VAL A 687 12.61 39.44 22.31
CA VAL A 687 12.94 40.77 21.78
C VAL A 687 11.86 41.78 22.12
N ALA A 688 10.58 41.42 21.98
CA ALA A 688 9.46 42.26 22.35
C ALA A 688 9.49 42.59 23.85
N VAL A 689 9.74 41.60 24.72
CA VAL A 689 9.85 41.79 26.18
C VAL A 689 11.02 42.71 26.53
N ASN A 690 12.18 42.55 25.88
CA ASN A 690 13.32 43.46 26.05
C ASN A 690 12.92 44.91 25.74
N LYS A 691 12.26 45.15 24.60
CA LYS A 691 11.89 46.50 24.15
C LYS A 691 10.77 47.14 24.98
N LEU A 692 9.75 46.36 25.33
CA LEU A 692 8.54 46.89 25.98
C LEU A 692 8.67 46.97 27.50
N TYR A 693 9.39 46.03 28.12
CA TYR A 693 9.43 45.90 29.58
C TYR A 693 10.84 45.94 30.16
N GLY A 694 11.90 45.84 29.34
CA GLY A 694 13.29 45.82 29.81
C GLY A 694 13.69 44.60 30.64
N GLY A 695 12.79 43.61 30.81
CA GLY A 695 12.97 42.49 31.73
C GLY A 695 13.89 41.36 31.22
N VAL A 696 14.12 41.27 29.91
CA VAL A 696 15.04 40.30 29.29
C VAL A 696 16.15 41.10 28.64
N THR A 697 17.39 40.99 29.11
CA THR A 697 18.54 41.69 28.50
C THR A 697 18.98 41.01 27.20
N PHE A 698 19.83 41.66 26.40
CA PHE A 698 20.33 41.10 25.13
C PHE A 698 20.94 39.68 25.27
N PRO A 699 21.77 39.36 26.30
CA PRO A 699 22.19 37.99 26.56
C PRO A 699 21.02 37.01 26.77
N GLY A 700 19.95 37.44 27.45
CA GLY A 700 18.74 36.65 27.63
C GLY A 700 18.06 36.33 26.29
N VAL A 701 17.96 37.31 25.38
CA VAL A 701 17.45 37.09 24.01
C VAL A 701 18.28 36.04 23.27
N CYS A 702 19.62 36.12 23.36
CA CYS A 702 20.53 35.16 22.71
C CYS A 702 20.28 33.73 23.23
N VAL A 703 20.17 33.56 24.54
CA VAL A 703 19.89 32.27 25.19
C VAL A 703 18.53 31.73 24.78
N THR A 704 17.48 32.57 24.72
CA THR A 704 16.15 32.14 24.30
C THR A 704 16.15 31.56 22.90
N TRP A 705 16.81 32.20 21.92
CA TRP A 705 16.89 31.69 20.54
C TRP A 705 17.58 30.33 20.46
N GLY A 706 18.68 30.13 21.19
CA GLY A 706 19.38 28.85 21.21
C GLY A 706 18.57 27.74 21.87
N LEU A 707 17.96 28.02 23.03
CA LEU A 707 17.19 27.04 23.80
C LEU A 707 15.90 26.62 23.09
N ILE A 708 15.16 27.55 22.49
CA ILE A 708 13.89 27.18 21.84
C ILE A 708 14.12 26.33 20.60
N VAL A 709 15.14 26.65 19.79
CA VAL A 709 15.46 25.84 18.60
C VAL A 709 15.95 24.46 19.02
N MET A 710 16.81 24.38 20.04
CA MET A 710 17.24 23.10 20.62
C MET A 710 16.03 22.28 21.10
N ALA A 711 15.12 22.90 21.86
CA ALA A 711 13.92 22.24 22.37
C ALA A 711 13.06 21.70 21.21
N MET A 712 12.75 22.54 20.21
CA MET A 712 11.91 22.13 19.08
C MET A 712 12.55 21.07 18.19
N ILE A 713 13.89 21.09 18.02
CA ILE A 713 14.60 20.00 17.33
C ILE A 713 14.37 18.67 18.06
N TYR A 714 14.51 18.65 19.38
CA TYR A 714 14.28 17.41 20.14
C TYR A 714 12.80 17.02 20.24
N THR A 715 11.87 17.98 20.16
CA THR A 715 10.43 17.70 20.24
C THR A 715 9.86 17.20 18.92
N VAL A 716 10.17 17.84 17.78
CA VAL A 716 9.51 17.52 16.49
C VAL A 716 10.49 17.25 15.33
N GLY A 717 11.80 17.21 15.60
CA GLY A 717 12.82 16.93 14.58
C GLY A 717 12.73 15.53 13.98
N HIS A 718 12.36 14.53 14.77
CA HIS A 718 12.09 13.17 14.26
C HIS A 718 10.86 13.08 13.35
N ILE A 719 10.00 14.11 13.36
CA ILE A 719 8.78 14.17 12.54
C ILE A 719 9.07 14.86 11.20
N SER A 720 9.87 15.93 11.18
CA SER A 720 10.01 16.84 10.02
C SER A 720 11.44 17.12 9.57
N GLY A 721 12.44 16.66 10.32
CA GLY A 721 13.82 17.14 10.19
C GLY A 721 14.08 18.47 10.89
N ALA A 722 13.06 19.12 11.47
CA ALA A 722 13.16 20.38 12.21
C ALA A 722 13.90 21.48 11.44
N HIS A 723 13.49 21.73 10.20
CA HIS A 723 14.12 22.76 9.39
C HIS A 723 13.83 24.14 9.96
N PHE A 724 12.56 24.44 10.25
CA PHE A 724 12.00 25.70 10.78
C PHE A 724 12.50 26.98 10.09
N ASN A 725 13.12 26.83 8.92
CA ASN A 725 13.92 27.84 8.26
C ASN A 725 13.92 27.57 6.74
N PRO A 726 13.36 28.50 5.95
CA PRO A 726 13.37 28.40 4.49
C PRO A 726 14.76 28.24 3.87
N ALA A 727 15.79 28.90 4.42
CA ALA A 727 17.16 28.83 3.90
C ALA A 727 17.80 27.45 4.14
N VAL A 728 17.52 26.82 5.29
CA VAL A 728 17.95 25.45 5.60
C VAL A 728 17.22 24.47 4.68
N THR A 729 15.89 24.62 4.54
CA THR A 729 15.06 23.76 3.68
C THR A 729 15.55 23.74 2.23
N VAL A 730 15.79 24.92 1.64
CA VAL A 730 16.32 25.06 0.28
C VAL A 730 17.68 24.37 0.15
N THR A 731 18.57 24.59 1.12
CA THR A 731 19.92 24.02 1.07
C THR A 731 19.91 22.51 1.22
N LEU A 732 19.13 21.95 2.15
CA LEU A 732 18.97 20.51 2.31
C LEU A 732 18.45 19.86 1.03
N SER A 733 17.54 20.53 0.32
CA SER A 733 17.07 20.04 -0.97
C SER A 733 18.16 20.04 -2.04
N LEU A 734 18.96 21.10 -2.14
CA LEU A 734 20.11 21.17 -3.05
C LEU A 734 21.19 20.12 -2.73
N LEU A 735 21.27 19.69 -1.47
CA LEU A 735 22.17 18.61 -1.04
C LEU A 735 21.58 17.21 -1.28
N GLY A 736 20.32 17.09 -1.72
CA GLY A 736 19.64 15.83 -1.98
C GLY A 736 18.98 15.19 -0.74
N LEU A 737 18.86 15.95 0.36
CA LEU A 737 18.34 15.50 1.64
C LEU A 737 16.86 15.85 1.85
N CYS A 738 16.26 16.64 0.96
CA CYS A 738 14.83 16.97 0.94
C CYS A 738 14.32 17.05 -0.52
N PRO A 739 13.20 16.41 -0.88
CA PRO A 739 12.69 16.47 -2.25
C PRO A 739 12.35 17.91 -2.68
N LEU A 740 12.76 18.32 -3.89
CA LEU A 740 12.54 19.68 -4.41
C LEU A 740 11.05 20.09 -4.42
N LYS A 741 10.15 19.12 -4.59
CA LYS A 741 8.70 19.34 -4.58
C LYS A 741 8.15 19.68 -3.19
N GLU A 742 8.82 19.27 -2.12
CA GLU A 742 8.40 19.51 -0.74
C GLU A 742 8.86 20.87 -0.21
N VAL A 743 9.91 21.45 -0.80
CA VAL A 743 10.47 22.76 -0.42
C VAL A 743 9.39 23.83 -0.34
N ALA A 744 8.51 23.90 -1.33
CA ALA A 744 7.42 24.88 -1.35
C ALA A 744 6.48 24.72 -0.15
N PHE A 745 6.11 23.48 0.20
CA PHE A 745 5.20 23.21 1.30
C PHE A 745 5.85 23.48 2.67
N TYR A 746 7.12 23.09 2.84
CA TYR A 746 7.89 23.42 4.05
C TYR A 746 7.99 24.93 4.25
N ILE A 747 8.34 25.67 3.20
CA ILE A 747 8.41 27.13 3.25
C ILE A 747 7.04 27.71 3.60
N VAL A 748 5.95 27.25 2.98
CA VAL A 748 4.59 27.73 3.31
C VAL A 748 4.25 27.46 4.77
N SER A 749 4.47 26.24 5.28
CA SER A 749 4.24 25.90 6.68
C SER A 749 5.04 26.77 7.65
N GLN A 750 6.33 26.97 7.38
CA GLN A 750 7.22 27.80 8.19
C GLN A 750 6.77 29.27 8.18
N MET A 751 6.41 29.79 7.01
CA MET A 751 5.92 31.16 6.87
C MET A 751 4.59 31.38 7.60
N LEU A 752 3.65 30.43 7.49
CA LEU A 752 2.40 30.45 8.24
C LEU A 752 2.64 30.41 9.76
N GLY A 753 3.50 29.51 10.23
CA GLY A 753 3.87 29.42 11.65
C GLY A 753 4.45 30.75 12.18
N SER A 754 5.32 31.39 11.39
CA SER A 754 5.90 32.68 11.72
C SER A 754 4.88 33.82 11.79
N ILE A 755 3.96 33.90 10.81
CA ILE A 755 2.89 34.90 10.78
C ILE A 755 1.96 34.73 11.98
N LEU A 756 1.53 33.49 12.27
CA LEU A 756 0.68 33.19 13.41
C LEU A 756 1.34 33.57 14.73
N ALA A 757 2.60 33.19 14.95
CA ALA A 757 3.34 33.55 16.16
C ALA A 757 3.48 35.07 16.32
N SER A 758 3.78 35.78 15.23
CA SER A 758 3.89 37.23 15.23
C SER A 758 2.55 37.90 15.54
N GLY A 759 1.44 37.41 14.97
CA GLY A 759 0.09 37.86 15.29
C GLY A 759 -0.26 37.64 16.75
N THR A 760 0.06 36.46 17.29
CA THR A 760 -0.14 36.16 18.72
C THR A 760 0.65 37.14 19.61
N LEU A 761 1.91 37.43 19.29
CA LEU A 761 2.71 38.39 20.06
C LEU A 761 2.12 39.80 20.05
N VAL A 762 1.67 40.28 18.89
CA VAL A 762 1.01 41.59 18.77
C VAL A 762 -0.24 41.67 19.65
N LEU A 763 -1.06 40.62 19.63
CA LEU A 763 -2.29 40.55 20.42
C LEU A 763 -2.03 40.44 21.93
N ILE A 764 -1.10 39.59 22.35
CA ILE A 764 -0.83 39.34 23.78
C ILE A 764 -0.12 40.54 24.43
N MET A 765 0.81 41.17 23.72
CA MET A 765 1.69 42.19 24.28
C MET A 765 1.29 43.63 23.90
N ASN A 766 0.20 43.82 23.16
CA ASN A 766 -0.26 45.11 22.64
C ASN A 766 0.87 45.89 21.92
N VAL A 767 1.64 45.19 21.08
CA VAL A 767 2.82 45.76 20.41
C VAL A 767 2.40 46.83 19.40
N THR A 768 2.90 48.06 19.58
CA THR A 768 2.80 49.15 18.59
C THR A 768 4.05 49.19 17.69
N SER A 769 4.11 50.13 16.73
CA SER A 769 5.24 50.28 15.79
C SER A 769 6.62 50.40 16.45
N ASP A 770 6.68 50.97 17.65
CA ASP A 770 7.91 51.20 18.40
C ASP A 770 8.42 49.93 19.11
N GLY A 771 7.53 48.93 19.28
CA GLY A 771 7.84 47.62 19.83
C GLY A 771 8.20 46.55 18.78
N PHE A 772 8.53 46.95 17.54
CA PHE A 772 8.83 46.00 16.46
C PHE A 772 9.90 44.99 16.86
N PHE A 773 9.51 43.71 16.92
CA PHE A 773 10.35 42.59 17.35
C PHE A 773 10.97 41.80 16.18
N GLY A 774 10.62 42.15 14.94
CA GLY A 774 11.30 41.63 13.76
C GLY A 774 12.68 42.24 13.57
N THR A 775 13.39 41.80 12.53
CA THR A 775 14.72 42.30 12.18
C THR A 775 14.69 43.59 11.42
N THR A 776 15.55 44.51 11.83
CA THR A 776 15.92 45.71 11.06
C THR A 776 17.44 45.85 11.05
N PRO A 777 18.04 46.42 9.99
CA PRO A 777 19.46 46.74 9.99
C PRO A 777 19.82 47.69 11.15
N ALA A 778 20.85 47.37 11.94
CA ALA A 778 21.38 48.32 12.93
C ALA A 778 22.38 49.30 12.29
N GLY A 779 23.08 48.84 11.25
CA GLY A 779 23.95 49.63 10.36
C GLY A 779 23.40 49.72 8.93
N SER A 780 24.29 49.79 7.93
CA SER A 780 23.85 49.78 6.53
C SER A 780 23.24 48.44 6.15
N THR A 781 22.23 48.44 5.26
CA THR A 781 21.61 47.20 4.77
C THR A 781 22.64 46.27 4.11
N GLY A 782 23.66 46.83 3.44
CA GLY A 782 24.76 46.04 2.88
C GLY A 782 25.63 45.35 3.94
N GLN A 783 25.91 46.04 5.05
CA GLN A 783 26.62 45.43 6.19
C GLN A 783 25.79 44.30 6.81
N SER A 784 24.50 44.51 7.03
CA SER A 784 23.60 43.46 7.51
C SER A 784 23.55 42.27 6.57
N PHE A 785 23.45 42.51 5.26
CA PHE A 785 23.44 41.44 4.25
C PHE A 785 24.69 40.55 4.34
N VAL A 786 25.88 41.16 4.44
CA VAL A 786 27.14 40.41 4.57
C VAL A 786 27.17 39.61 5.87
N VAL A 787 26.77 40.22 6.99
CA VAL A 787 26.71 39.52 8.28
C VAL A 787 25.75 38.33 8.22
N GLU A 788 24.55 38.50 7.66
CA GLU A 788 23.56 37.43 7.49
C GLU A 788 24.09 36.26 6.65
N ILE A 789 24.86 36.53 5.59
CA ILE A 789 25.55 35.46 4.84
C ILE A 789 26.50 34.69 5.74
N VAL A 790 27.35 35.39 6.50
CA VAL A 790 28.39 34.76 7.33
C VAL A 790 27.79 33.93 8.45
N ILE A 791 26.85 34.48 9.22
CA ILE A 791 26.27 33.73 10.36
C ILE A 791 25.41 32.56 9.88
N THR A 792 24.73 32.69 8.73
CA THR A 792 23.95 31.57 8.17
C THR A 792 24.85 30.51 7.54
N PHE A 793 25.98 30.91 6.96
CA PHE A 793 27.04 29.99 6.54
C PHE A 793 27.50 29.12 7.72
N ILE A 794 27.82 29.75 8.86
CA ILE A 794 28.25 29.03 10.07
C ILE A 794 27.16 28.08 10.53
N LEU A 795 25.91 28.56 10.61
CA LEU A 795 24.77 27.74 11.03
C LEU A 795 24.61 26.50 10.14
N MET A 796 24.57 26.69 8.81
CA MET A 796 24.33 25.59 7.89
C MET A 796 25.54 24.64 7.80
N PHE A 797 26.77 25.17 7.89
CA PHE A 797 27.97 24.35 7.98
C PHE A 797 27.92 23.42 9.19
N VAL A 798 27.49 23.94 10.34
CA VAL A 798 27.29 23.15 11.56
C VAL A 798 26.14 22.16 11.42
N ILE A 799 24.98 22.55 10.89
CA ILE A 799 23.85 21.63 10.63
C ILE A 799 24.31 20.47 9.74
N SER A 800 25.02 20.77 8.65
CA SER A 800 25.57 19.77 7.74
C SER A 800 26.50 18.79 8.44
N GLY A 801 27.31 19.25 9.40
CA GLY A 801 28.26 18.38 10.09
C GLY A 801 27.78 17.73 11.37
N ALA A 802 26.84 18.32 12.10
CA ALA A 802 26.36 17.82 13.38
C ALA A 802 25.07 16.99 13.25
N SER A 803 24.27 17.26 12.22
CA SER A 803 22.96 16.64 12.02
C SER A 803 22.88 15.79 10.75
N ASN A 804 23.58 16.18 9.67
CA ASN A 804 23.44 15.53 8.36
C ASN A 804 24.62 14.63 7.95
N ASP A 805 25.72 14.62 8.69
CA ASP A 805 26.83 13.69 8.45
C ASP A 805 26.65 12.44 9.30
N ASP A 806 26.67 11.27 8.65
CA ASP A 806 26.49 9.97 9.30
C ASP A 806 27.59 9.62 10.32
N ARG A 807 28.74 10.32 10.26
CA ARG A 807 29.85 10.16 11.20
C ARG A 807 29.67 10.97 12.49
N ALA A 808 28.70 11.89 12.52
CA ALA A 808 28.48 12.76 13.67
C ALA A 808 27.72 12.04 14.79
N ILE A 809 27.92 12.47 16.04
CA ILE A 809 27.14 11.99 17.17
C ILE A 809 25.77 12.67 17.16
N LYS A 810 24.86 12.20 16.30
CA LYS A 810 23.55 12.82 15.99
C LYS A 810 22.71 13.13 17.22
N LYS A 811 22.86 12.37 18.32
CA LYS A 811 22.19 12.61 19.62
C LYS A 811 22.41 14.02 20.19
N HIS A 812 23.53 14.66 19.86
CA HIS A 812 23.86 16.02 20.31
C HIS A 812 23.59 17.11 19.25
N GLY A 813 23.07 16.75 18.07
CA GLY A 813 22.85 17.69 16.96
C GLY A 813 22.01 18.89 17.36
N GLY A 814 20.91 18.67 18.09
CA GLY A 814 20.05 19.75 18.59
C GLY A 814 20.76 20.73 19.54
N ILE A 815 21.60 20.23 20.45
CA ILE A 815 22.43 21.06 21.34
C ILE A 815 23.39 21.91 20.52
N VAL A 816 24.12 21.29 19.59
CA VAL A 816 25.15 21.97 18.78
C VAL A 816 24.54 23.05 17.89
N VAL A 817 23.39 22.76 17.26
CA VAL A 817 22.66 23.74 16.45
C VAL A 817 22.13 24.89 17.31
N GLY A 818 21.51 24.59 18.46
CA GLY A 818 21.02 25.62 19.39
C GLY A 818 22.15 26.54 19.91
N MET A 819 23.28 25.96 20.30
CA MET A 819 24.46 26.72 20.74
C MET A 819 25.03 27.59 19.62
N THR A 820 25.05 27.09 18.38
CA THR A 820 25.51 27.85 17.22
C THR A 820 24.61 29.06 16.96
N ILE A 821 23.29 28.88 17.04
CA ILE A 821 22.34 29.99 16.92
C ILE A 821 22.57 31.01 18.04
N MET A 822 22.70 30.57 19.30
CA MET A 822 22.99 31.47 20.42
C MET A 822 24.25 32.31 20.17
N LEU A 823 25.36 31.68 19.77
CA LEU A 823 26.63 32.36 19.47
C LEU A 823 26.51 33.33 18.30
N ASN A 824 25.84 32.92 17.23
CA ASN A 824 25.60 33.77 16.07
C ASN A 824 24.74 34.98 16.42
N VAL A 825 23.74 34.83 17.30
CA VAL A 825 22.93 35.96 17.78
C VAL A 825 23.76 36.89 18.66
N PHE A 826 24.63 36.37 19.53
CA PHE A 826 25.55 37.20 20.33
C PHE A 826 26.43 38.12 19.46
N VAL A 827 26.95 37.59 18.36
CA VAL A 827 27.90 38.30 17.50
C VAL A 827 27.18 39.15 16.44
N GLY A 828 26.23 38.56 15.72
CA GLY A 828 25.51 39.22 14.61
C GLY A 828 24.37 40.12 15.08
N GLY A 829 23.82 39.90 16.27
CA GLY A 829 22.66 40.61 16.80
C GLY A 829 22.81 42.13 16.84
N PRO A 830 23.91 42.68 17.36
CA PRO A 830 24.12 44.13 17.40
C PRO A 830 24.35 44.79 16.03
N ILE A 831 24.59 44.01 14.97
CA ILE A 831 24.96 44.52 13.64
C ILE A 831 23.80 44.34 12.65
N SER A 832 23.33 43.11 12.49
CA SER A 832 22.26 42.76 11.55
C SER A 832 20.93 42.45 12.25
N GLY A 833 20.91 42.29 13.57
CA GLY A 833 19.78 41.68 14.27
C GLY A 833 19.77 40.15 14.18
N ALA A 834 20.77 39.53 13.56
CA ALA A 834 21.01 38.08 13.43
C ALA A 834 19.76 37.26 13.08
N SER A 835 19.27 37.38 11.85
CA SER A 835 18.08 36.62 11.44
C SER A 835 18.38 35.14 11.20
N MET A 836 19.33 34.85 10.31
CA MET A 836 19.65 33.51 9.77
C MET A 836 18.50 32.74 9.12
N ASN A 837 17.28 33.25 9.23
CA ASN A 837 16.05 32.58 8.89
C ASN A 837 15.10 33.58 8.20
N PRO A 838 14.74 33.37 6.93
CA PRO A 838 13.78 34.24 6.24
C PRO A 838 12.41 34.29 6.94
N ALA A 839 11.92 33.16 7.48
CA ALA A 839 10.63 33.13 8.18
C ALA A 839 10.64 34.03 9.42
N ARG A 840 11.75 34.09 10.15
CA ARG A 840 11.94 34.99 11.31
C ARG A 840 11.79 36.46 10.95
N SER A 841 12.25 36.86 9.77
CA SER A 841 12.18 38.26 9.34
C SER A 841 10.83 38.60 8.73
N VAL A 842 10.30 37.73 7.86
CA VAL A 842 9.14 38.06 7.04
C VAL A 842 7.82 38.00 7.82
N GLY A 843 7.65 37.07 8.76
CA GLY A 843 6.41 36.98 9.54
C GLY A 843 6.10 38.25 10.34
N PRO A 844 7.03 38.73 11.20
CA PRO A 844 6.86 40.00 11.90
C PRO A 844 6.68 41.20 10.96
N ALA A 845 7.41 41.23 9.85
CA ALA A 845 7.32 42.29 8.85
C ALA A 845 5.93 42.37 8.19
N ILE A 846 5.32 41.22 7.87
CA ILE A 846 3.95 41.14 7.32
C ILE A 846 2.93 41.63 8.35
N VAL A 847 3.02 41.14 9.59
CA VAL A 847 2.02 41.45 10.64
C VAL A 847 2.05 42.93 11.03
N LEU A 848 3.25 43.52 11.16
CA LEU A 848 3.44 44.91 11.58
C LEU A 848 3.71 45.89 10.42
N TRP A 849 3.57 45.43 9.17
CA TRP A 849 3.76 46.23 7.95
C TRP A 849 5.11 46.98 7.87
N LYS A 850 6.22 46.33 8.27
CA LYS A 850 7.56 46.94 8.31
C LYS A 850 8.58 46.12 7.52
N PHE A 851 8.96 46.62 6.33
CA PHE A 851 9.77 45.89 5.35
C PHE A 851 11.17 46.47 5.11
N GLU A 852 11.63 47.35 5.99
CA GLU A 852 12.92 48.04 5.84
C GLU A 852 14.09 47.04 5.78
N GLY A 853 14.85 47.05 4.67
CA GLY A 853 15.99 46.16 4.47
C GLY A 853 15.63 44.66 4.36
N ILE A 854 14.34 44.30 4.22
CA ILE A 854 13.87 42.90 4.29
C ILE A 854 14.56 41.96 3.29
N TRP A 855 14.92 42.47 2.11
CA TRP A 855 15.59 41.68 1.07
C TRP A 855 16.91 41.07 1.56
N ALA A 856 17.64 41.77 2.43
CA ALA A 856 18.92 41.30 2.96
C ALA A 856 18.73 40.06 3.83
N TYR A 857 17.60 39.96 4.53
CA TYR A 857 17.24 38.86 5.42
C TYR A 857 16.53 37.70 4.72
N ILE A 858 16.20 37.85 3.43
CA ILE A 858 15.74 36.77 2.57
C ILE A 858 16.93 36.20 1.81
N LEU A 859 17.65 37.04 1.06
CA LEU A 859 18.74 36.62 0.19
C LEU A 859 20.00 36.22 0.97
N GLY A 860 20.35 36.98 2.01
CA GLY A 860 21.57 36.74 2.80
C GLY A 860 21.59 35.34 3.41
N PRO A 861 20.54 34.93 4.15
CA PRO A 861 20.46 33.59 4.70
C PRO A 861 20.46 32.46 3.66
N ILE A 862 19.74 32.61 2.54
CA ILE A 862 19.72 31.58 1.49
C ILE A 862 21.12 31.38 0.90
N ILE A 863 21.81 32.48 0.56
CA ILE A 863 23.18 32.44 0.01
C ILE A 863 24.13 31.84 1.05
N GLY A 864 24.09 32.31 2.28
CA GLY A 864 24.94 31.81 3.36
C GLY A 864 24.75 30.32 3.62
N ALA A 865 23.49 29.87 3.73
CA ALA A 865 23.16 28.47 3.93
C ALA A 865 23.70 27.59 2.78
N MET A 866 23.44 27.98 1.53
CA MET A 866 23.94 27.26 0.36
C MET A 866 25.46 27.10 0.40
N ILE A 867 26.19 28.19 0.62
CA ILE A 867 27.66 28.16 0.70
C ILE A 867 28.09 27.24 1.84
N GLY A 868 27.47 27.33 3.02
CA GLY A 868 27.81 26.51 4.19
C GLY A 868 27.65 25.02 3.93
N GLY A 869 26.50 24.63 3.37
CA GLY A 869 26.22 23.24 3.01
C GLY A 869 27.15 22.68 1.93
N PHE A 870 27.44 23.47 0.89
CA PHE A 870 28.36 23.06 -0.17
C PHE A 870 29.81 22.97 0.30
N VAL A 871 30.29 23.93 1.11
CA VAL A 871 31.64 23.90 1.67
C VAL A 871 31.82 22.68 2.57
N TYR A 872 30.84 22.35 3.42
CA TYR A 872 30.89 21.13 4.22
C TYR A 872 30.98 19.88 3.33
N LYS A 873 30.19 19.81 2.26
CA LYS A 873 30.22 18.72 1.28
C LYS A 873 31.59 18.56 0.61
N LEU A 874 32.31 19.66 0.34
CA LEU A 874 33.67 19.64 -0.23
C LEU A 874 34.72 19.12 0.76
N LEU A 875 34.52 19.33 2.06
CA LEU A 875 35.44 18.84 3.11
C LEU A 875 35.25 17.36 3.44
N LYS A 876 34.18 16.71 2.93
CA LYS A 876 33.96 15.27 3.12
C LYS A 876 35.01 14.48 2.32
N PRO A 877 35.91 13.71 2.96
CA PRO A 877 36.83 12.84 2.24
C PRO A 877 36.01 11.89 1.35
N THR A 878 36.34 11.84 0.07
CA THR A 878 35.73 10.91 -0.87
C THR A 878 36.65 9.72 -1.02
N ASP A 879 36.17 8.50 -0.80
CA ASP A 879 36.88 7.25 -1.17
C ASP A 879 36.93 7.05 -2.69
N LYS A 880 36.78 8.11 -3.49
CA LYS A 880 36.73 8.06 -4.96
C LYS A 880 37.77 9.01 -5.54
N SER A 881 38.56 8.51 -6.48
CA SER A 881 39.70 9.23 -7.05
C SER A 881 39.27 10.54 -7.73
N PHE A 882 40.17 11.52 -7.73
CA PHE A 882 40.02 12.83 -8.37
C PHE A 882 39.56 12.77 -9.84
N SER A 883 39.76 11.63 -10.53
CA SER A 883 39.32 11.44 -11.93
C SER A 883 37.80 11.32 -12.10
N ASP A 884 37.07 10.87 -11.07
CA ASP A 884 35.61 10.70 -11.13
C ASP A 884 34.85 12.02 -10.92
N VAL A 885 35.46 12.95 -10.17
CA VAL A 885 34.90 14.28 -9.93
C VAL A 885 34.89 15.11 -11.21
N VAL A 886 35.95 15.02 -12.03
CA VAL A 886 36.08 15.77 -13.29
C VAL A 886 35.11 15.27 -14.39
N LYS A 887 34.70 14.00 -14.35
CA LYS A 887 33.71 13.46 -15.30
C LYS A 887 32.29 13.96 -15.04
N ARG A 888 31.89 14.19 -13.78
CA ARG A 888 30.53 14.68 -13.45
C ARG A 888 30.31 16.14 -13.81
N THR A 889 31.32 17.00 -13.73
CA THR A 889 31.18 18.43 -14.08
C THR A 889 30.95 18.64 -15.59
N ARG A 890 31.37 17.70 -16.45
CA ARG A 890 31.09 17.75 -17.90
C ARG A 890 29.66 17.31 -18.26
N LEU A 891 28.98 16.56 -17.40
CA LEU A 891 27.62 16.07 -17.65
C LEU A 891 26.54 17.05 -17.16
N SER A 892 26.83 17.95 -16.20
CA SER A 892 25.82 18.92 -15.72
C SER A 892 25.68 20.19 -16.55
N PHE A 893 26.50 20.39 -17.60
CA PHE A 893 26.36 21.50 -18.55
C PHE A 893 25.70 21.09 -19.88
N ARG A 894 25.21 19.85 -19.98
CA ARG A 894 24.36 19.38 -21.08
C ARG A 894 23.22 18.52 -20.55
N SER A 895 22.28 19.15 -19.83
CA SER A 895 20.90 18.66 -19.66
C SER A 895 20.01 19.83 -19.28
#